data_AF-A0AA36JS03-F1
#
_entry.id   AF-A0AA36JS03-F1
#
_cell.length_a   1.000
_cell.length_b   1.000
_cell.length_c   1.000
_cell.angle_alpha   90.00
_cell.angle_beta   90.00
_cell.angle_gamma   90.00
#
_symmetry.space_group_name_H-M   'P 1'
#
loop_
_entity.id
_entity.type
_entity.pdbx_description
1 polymer ?
#
loop_
_entity_poly.entity_id
_entity_poly.type
_entity_poly.pdbx_seq_one_letter_code
_entity_poly.pdbx_strand_id
1 'polypeptide(L)'
;MLGHLIADSGAVDAENLSRVFDEAKQQGHPDRCYSWILDKLSCERERGNSMYVAMWRLASRRCRFTIMDAPGHTDFSKDIVTAMSQADIAVLVVPAAEELEQGQECEGQLREHTLLAYTLGLRRMVVCVNKMDADAVKFSEERFAAACQVVREGLNAAGLKTQDVYFDVHFVPSSGWLGDNVIGRSDNMPWYCGPTLIEALDETVASHFKPDRPLRFPLQEVMKVGGKGTVVVGRVATGSLGCGARLAFAPGTTEAEVTGITMQHESLTEAVSGHMVSVFVDVGMSELRRGMVGSALDDNPARECSSFLAQVIVLCDPRAGAIRAHSELTVQCHTAQVICAFEELLSRTDRRTGQVLEMRPAQLLCGDAALVRLRPHTPLCLEAFEEYPALGRFSVHDQKITVAVGVVQQVDRGPQSHPIRASVAKPKPRSGGSSGAFRSRHFSADSGEEMAPPATPVLSARKAKVVSPKLRSESRRYAAQPAAQISPFAAFGAVAASQVGKFCHVRLPEFARHDPEKASRPAMQKLQACFLQLSNGADTVPTHVFRDLLQKLLPQVSELEVNLLLSPCAVSATHTDLRRLLSELQLSAEDERERQLKEARREVLALKNVLRRQPLEFTVGQYNILAGYMGNNMEPWFLYGIDMSEARRKEVFRLHGARGSDGKPANPGWPNYVRGILTEEEIRRVEEVHREHFDWPNRKDRLLEVIRDMDVDILSLVECDHYEDHFKPALEELGYDSTWRKRPRPSSADGCCVAWRQGVFEMQAEQSVEFIDKLCPKEGKVYKDRIAVIALLRSCVAKQRVCLVSTHLQRNPEDPAQDMLRARQVGQVLRALVEFATQNNALDAPVILTGDLNCTSFGRLRGVANTLSLLNREVVLHPFTFDCADVPTGVTSVTMARCMRIDAIVYQSQCLELVDVQEIPDVSPAEPIPSAQQPSDHVPIVAQFRTRSHYHTMQQVARAPRQWSRAAFLRHEF
;
A
#
# COMPACT_ATOMS: atom_id res chain seq x y z
N MET A 1 16.27 6.90 -32.23
CA MET A 1 15.91 7.39 -30.87
C MET A 1 16.92 6.95 -29.83
N LEU A 2 17.07 5.65 -29.52
CA LEU A 2 18.02 5.21 -28.48
C LEU A 2 19.48 5.58 -28.78
N GLY A 3 19.94 5.41 -30.03
CA GLY A 3 21.26 5.88 -30.43
C GLY A 3 21.47 7.39 -30.21
N HIS A 4 20.42 8.18 -30.40
CA HIS A 4 20.44 9.63 -30.15
C HIS A 4 20.55 9.92 -28.64
N LEU A 5 19.76 9.21 -27.82
CA LEU A 5 19.86 9.29 -26.36
C LEU A 5 21.28 8.95 -25.86
N ILE A 6 21.91 7.92 -26.44
CA ILE A 6 23.28 7.53 -26.10
C ILE A 6 24.28 8.63 -26.49
N ALA A 7 24.17 9.17 -27.71
CA ALA A 7 25.03 10.24 -28.20
C ALA A 7 24.95 11.48 -27.30
N ASP A 8 23.74 11.94 -27.00
CA ASP A 8 23.51 13.17 -26.22
C ASP A 8 23.81 13.00 -24.73
N SER A 9 23.70 11.78 -24.20
CA SER A 9 24.05 11.50 -22.80
C SER A 9 25.54 11.64 -22.49
N GLY A 10 26.39 11.72 -23.52
CA GLY A 10 27.85 11.69 -23.38
C GLY A 10 28.40 10.31 -22.99
N ALA A 11 27.62 9.25 -23.12
CA ALA A 11 28.07 7.88 -22.85
C ALA A 11 29.08 7.36 -23.88
N VAL A 12 29.14 7.98 -25.07
CA VAL A 12 30.15 7.74 -26.10
C VAL A 12 30.90 9.04 -26.34
N ASP A 13 32.22 8.96 -26.41
CA ASP A 13 33.09 10.09 -26.71
C ASP A 13 32.88 10.62 -28.14
N ALA A 14 33.08 11.93 -28.31
CA ALA A 14 32.82 12.62 -29.57
C ALA A 14 33.67 12.08 -30.74
N GLU A 15 34.89 11.61 -30.46
CA GLU A 15 35.79 11.04 -31.48
C GLU A 15 35.24 9.70 -32.01
N ASN A 16 34.84 8.80 -31.11
CA ASN A 16 34.21 7.54 -31.51
C ASN A 16 32.85 7.76 -32.20
N LEU A 17 32.05 8.74 -31.76
CA LEU A 17 30.79 9.08 -32.44
C LEU A 17 31.03 9.55 -33.87
N SER A 18 31.99 10.46 -34.10
CA SER A 18 32.35 10.92 -35.44
C SER A 18 32.78 9.75 -36.34
N ARG A 19 33.63 8.85 -35.81
CA ARG A 19 34.07 7.67 -36.55
C ARG A 19 32.91 6.78 -36.97
N VAL A 20 31.97 6.49 -36.06
CA VAL A 20 30.80 5.65 -36.38
C VAL A 20 29.90 6.32 -37.43
N PHE A 21 29.74 7.64 -37.37
CA PHE A 21 28.94 8.37 -38.35
C PHE A 21 29.62 8.44 -39.73
N ASP A 22 30.94 8.59 -39.76
CA ASP A 22 31.73 8.53 -41.00
C ASP A 22 31.68 7.14 -41.63
N GLU A 23 31.77 6.06 -40.82
CA GLU A 23 31.60 4.68 -41.29
C GLU A 23 30.22 4.46 -41.92
N ALA A 24 29.15 4.90 -41.24
CA ALA A 24 27.78 4.79 -41.75
C ALA A 24 27.61 5.54 -43.08
N LYS A 25 28.24 6.71 -43.21
CA LYS A 25 28.23 7.52 -44.43
C LYS A 25 29.02 6.87 -45.56
N GLN A 26 30.19 6.30 -45.28
CA GLN A 26 31.01 5.58 -46.27
C GLN A 26 30.29 4.34 -46.82
N GLN A 27 29.48 3.70 -45.99
CA GLN A 27 28.68 2.54 -46.34
C GLN A 27 27.32 2.90 -46.98
N GLY A 28 27.07 4.18 -47.25
CA GLY A 28 25.88 4.64 -47.99
C GLY A 28 24.60 4.78 -47.15
N HIS A 29 24.69 4.75 -45.82
CA HIS A 29 23.54 4.82 -44.91
C HIS A 29 23.63 6.00 -43.91
N PRO A 30 23.76 7.27 -44.38
CA PRO A 30 23.86 8.43 -43.50
C PRO A 30 22.59 8.69 -42.68
N ASP A 31 21.43 8.21 -43.14
CA ASP A 31 20.11 8.31 -42.51
C ASP A 31 19.94 7.41 -41.28
N ARG A 32 20.89 6.49 -41.03
CA ARG A 32 20.83 5.52 -39.91
C ARG A 32 22.04 5.61 -38.98
N CYS A 33 22.79 6.70 -39.05
CA CYS A 33 24.03 6.89 -38.28
C CYS A 33 23.87 6.64 -36.76
N TYR A 34 22.73 7.02 -36.17
CA TYR A 34 22.45 6.75 -34.76
C TYR A 34 22.21 5.26 -34.45
N SER A 35 21.63 4.47 -35.36
CA SER A 35 21.39 3.03 -35.09
C SER A 35 22.72 2.25 -35.07
N TRP A 36 23.71 2.69 -35.86
CA TRP A 36 25.04 2.08 -35.94
C TRP A 36 25.83 2.13 -34.62
N ILE A 37 25.43 2.98 -33.67
CA ILE A 37 25.95 2.98 -32.31
C ILE A 37 25.62 1.64 -31.62
N LEU A 38 24.41 1.12 -31.85
CA LEU A 38 23.86 -0.10 -31.26
C LEU A 38 24.18 -1.33 -32.12
N ASP A 39 23.99 -1.23 -33.43
CA ASP A 39 24.17 -2.33 -34.39
C ASP A 39 25.66 -2.66 -34.54
N LYS A 40 26.10 -3.75 -33.91
CA LYS A 40 27.52 -4.18 -33.94
C LYS A 40 27.79 -5.24 -35.00
N LEU A 41 26.78 -6.01 -35.40
CA LEU A 41 26.97 -7.07 -36.39
C LEU A 41 26.92 -6.50 -37.81
N SER A 42 27.73 -7.06 -38.70
CA SER A 42 27.71 -6.66 -40.12
C SER A 42 26.34 -6.89 -40.75
N CYS A 43 25.67 -7.99 -40.41
CA CYS A 43 24.33 -8.30 -40.92
C CYS A 43 23.25 -7.34 -40.40
N GLU A 44 23.36 -6.83 -39.17
CA GLU A 44 22.47 -5.80 -38.64
C GLU A 44 22.66 -4.47 -39.38
N ARG A 45 23.93 -4.09 -39.61
CA ARG A 45 24.28 -2.86 -40.34
C ARG A 45 23.84 -2.88 -41.80
N GLU A 46 24.00 -4.01 -42.49
CA GLU A 46 23.59 -4.19 -43.90
C GLU A 46 22.06 -4.20 -44.07
N ARG A 47 21.34 -4.88 -43.17
CA ARG A 47 19.87 -4.98 -43.25
C ARG A 47 19.18 -3.77 -42.62
N GLY A 48 19.84 -3.09 -41.70
CA GLY A 48 19.31 -1.99 -40.90
C GLY A 48 18.20 -2.39 -39.93
N ASN A 49 18.17 -3.66 -39.52
CA ASN A 49 17.25 -4.20 -38.52
C ASN A 49 18.06 -4.90 -37.43
N SER A 50 17.82 -4.56 -36.17
CA SER A 50 18.45 -5.22 -35.03
C SER A 50 18.02 -6.67 -34.95
N MET A 51 18.97 -7.57 -34.65
CA MET A 51 18.76 -9.00 -34.52
C MET A 51 18.96 -9.48 -33.08
N TYR A 52 19.86 -8.83 -32.34
CA TYR A 52 20.15 -9.17 -30.94
C TYR A 52 19.87 -8.00 -30.00
N VAL A 53 19.69 -8.32 -28.72
CA VAL A 53 19.49 -7.31 -27.68
C VAL A 53 20.79 -6.56 -27.41
N ALA A 54 20.83 -5.26 -27.69
CA ALA A 54 21.94 -4.40 -27.33
C ALA A 54 21.73 -3.80 -25.94
N MET A 55 22.73 -3.86 -25.06
CA MET A 55 22.64 -3.32 -23.70
C MET A 55 23.58 -2.12 -23.54
N TRP A 56 23.04 -1.01 -23.07
CA TRP A 56 23.80 0.21 -22.80
C TRP A 56 23.49 0.77 -21.42
N ARG A 57 24.51 1.34 -20.77
CA ARG A 57 24.38 1.99 -19.47
C ARG A 57 24.38 3.49 -19.64
N LEU A 58 23.43 4.15 -19.02
CA LEU A 58 23.24 5.60 -19.08
C LEU A 58 23.08 6.13 -17.66
N ALA A 59 23.53 7.36 -17.45
CA ALA A 59 23.31 8.09 -16.21
C ALA A 59 22.49 9.34 -16.50
N SER A 60 21.39 9.51 -15.78
CA SER A 60 20.68 10.79 -15.70
C SER A 60 21.14 11.57 -14.47
N ARG A 61 20.46 12.69 -14.19
CA ARG A 61 20.69 13.48 -12.98
C ARG A 61 20.27 12.75 -11.71
N ARG A 62 19.31 11.82 -11.78
CA ARG A 62 18.70 11.17 -10.60
C ARG A 62 19.00 9.69 -10.50
N CYS A 63 19.14 8.97 -11.62
CA CYS A 63 19.33 7.53 -11.64
C CYS A 63 20.36 7.08 -12.67
N ARG A 64 20.79 5.82 -12.53
CA ARG A 64 21.52 5.10 -13.57
C ARG A 64 20.60 4.05 -14.15
N PHE A 65 20.50 3.99 -15.46
CA PHE A 65 19.66 3.05 -16.19
C PHE A 65 20.53 2.11 -17.02
N THR A 66 20.05 0.88 -17.20
CA THR A 66 20.52 0.01 -18.27
C THR A 66 19.39 -0.11 -19.27
N ILE A 67 19.61 0.35 -20.50
CA ILE A 67 18.64 0.24 -21.58
C ILE A 67 18.97 -1.00 -22.40
N MET A 68 17.93 -1.77 -22.72
CA MET A 68 17.98 -2.95 -23.58
C MET A 68 17.23 -2.61 -24.87
N ASP A 69 17.94 -2.51 -25.98
CA ASP A 69 17.35 -2.36 -27.30
C ASP A 69 16.93 -3.73 -27.81
N ALA A 70 15.64 -3.93 -28.05
CA ALA A 70 15.11 -5.22 -28.48
C ALA A 70 14.76 -5.18 -29.99
N PRO A 71 14.93 -6.29 -30.72
CA PRO A 71 14.60 -6.35 -32.14
C PRO A 71 13.09 -6.13 -32.37
N GLY A 72 12.72 -5.45 -33.45
CA GLY A 72 11.32 -5.10 -33.75
C GLY A 72 10.53 -6.13 -34.58
N HIS A 73 11.21 -7.11 -35.18
CA HIS A 73 10.59 -8.10 -36.07
C HIS A 73 10.09 -9.33 -35.30
N THR A 74 8.92 -9.86 -35.67
CA THR A 74 8.25 -11.00 -35.02
C THR A 74 9.09 -12.28 -35.02
N ASP A 75 9.99 -12.45 -36.00
CA ASP A 75 10.92 -13.58 -36.03
C ASP A 75 11.88 -13.63 -34.81
N PHE A 76 12.05 -12.51 -34.11
CA PHE A 76 12.96 -12.37 -32.95
C PHE A 76 12.22 -12.23 -31.62
N SER A 77 10.96 -12.67 -31.51
CA SER A 77 10.17 -12.61 -30.27
C SER A 77 10.88 -13.25 -29.06
N LYS A 78 11.77 -14.21 -29.28
CA LYS A 78 12.61 -14.79 -28.21
C LYS A 78 13.49 -13.75 -27.50
N ASP A 79 14.14 -12.90 -28.28
CA ASP A 79 15.08 -11.90 -27.77
C ASP A 79 14.32 -10.77 -27.07
N ILE A 80 13.15 -10.39 -27.59
CA ILE A 80 12.22 -9.44 -26.94
C ILE A 80 11.76 -9.97 -25.57
N VAL A 81 11.28 -11.21 -25.51
CA VAL A 81 10.84 -11.84 -24.25
C VAL A 81 11.99 -11.90 -23.24
N THR A 82 13.20 -12.20 -23.70
CA THR A 82 14.40 -12.24 -22.86
C THR A 82 14.72 -10.88 -22.27
N ALA A 83 14.64 -9.80 -23.07
CA ALA A 83 14.84 -8.43 -22.60
C ALA A 83 13.75 -8.00 -21.61
N MET A 84 12.47 -8.17 -21.98
CA MET A 84 11.32 -7.79 -21.15
C MET A 84 11.28 -8.53 -19.81
N SER A 85 11.71 -9.80 -19.77
CA SER A 85 11.75 -10.57 -18.51
C SER A 85 12.71 -9.98 -17.45
N GLN A 86 13.72 -9.22 -17.89
CA GLN A 86 14.73 -8.59 -17.04
C GLN A 86 14.49 -7.09 -16.79
N ALA A 87 13.52 -6.50 -17.48
CA ALA A 87 13.21 -5.09 -17.40
C ALA A 87 12.28 -4.77 -16.21
N ASP A 88 12.41 -3.55 -15.70
CA ASP A 88 11.49 -2.98 -14.69
C ASP A 88 10.46 -2.03 -15.34
N ILE A 89 10.85 -1.37 -16.43
CA ILE A 89 10.07 -0.37 -17.17
C ILE A 89 10.13 -0.71 -18.66
N ALA A 90 9.00 -0.62 -19.35
CA ALA A 90 8.95 -0.73 -20.82
C ALA A 90 8.98 0.67 -21.46
N VAL A 91 9.76 0.85 -22.53
CA VAL A 91 9.66 2.02 -23.41
C VAL A 91 9.06 1.56 -24.72
N LEU A 92 7.86 2.07 -25.02
CA LEU A 92 7.11 1.72 -26.21
C LEU A 92 7.22 2.85 -27.23
N VAL A 93 7.84 2.59 -28.38
CA VAL A 93 8.04 3.59 -29.44
C VAL A 93 6.98 3.39 -30.51
N VAL A 94 6.20 4.44 -30.79
CA VAL A 94 5.07 4.42 -31.72
C VAL A 94 5.26 5.50 -32.78
N PRO A 95 5.10 5.24 -34.07
CA PRO A 95 5.22 6.26 -35.10
C PRO A 95 4.02 7.23 -35.05
N ALA A 96 4.29 8.53 -35.22
CA ALA A 96 3.28 9.56 -35.34
C ALA A 96 2.68 9.64 -36.75
N ALA A 97 3.36 9.16 -37.79
CA ALA A 97 2.93 9.25 -39.20
C ALA A 97 1.81 8.25 -39.55
N GLU A 98 1.33 8.27 -40.80
CA GLU A 98 0.27 7.37 -41.32
C GLU A 98 0.58 5.87 -41.20
N GLU A 99 1.85 5.51 -40.96
CA GLU A 99 2.32 4.15 -40.66
C GLU A 99 1.52 3.49 -39.52
N LEU A 100 1.02 4.28 -38.57
CA LEU A 100 0.18 3.82 -37.47
C LEU A 100 -1.20 3.29 -37.93
N GLU A 101 -1.75 3.86 -39.00
CA GLU A 101 -3.10 3.56 -39.53
C GLU A 101 -3.06 2.59 -40.72
N GLN A 102 -1.98 2.62 -41.50
CA GLN A 102 -1.82 1.80 -42.71
C GLN A 102 -1.24 0.40 -42.42
N GLY A 103 -0.68 0.17 -41.24
CA GLY A 103 -0.04 -1.10 -40.88
C GLY A 103 -0.92 -1.99 -40.02
N GLN A 104 -1.65 -2.94 -40.61
CA GLN A 104 -2.21 -4.09 -39.87
C GLN A 104 -1.11 -4.84 -39.08
N GLU A 105 0.13 -4.83 -39.59
CA GLU A 105 1.31 -5.39 -38.93
C GLU A 105 1.81 -4.54 -37.75
N CYS A 106 1.75 -3.20 -37.84
CA CYS A 106 2.14 -2.30 -36.75
C CYS A 106 1.14 -2.35 -35.58
N GLU A 107 -0.15 -2.41 -35.87
CA GLU A 107 -1.19 -2.61 -34.84
C GLU A 107 -1.05 -4.00 -34.19
N GLY A 108 -0.72 -5.03 -34.98
CA GLY A 108 -0.44 -6.39 -34.50
C GLY A 108 0.75 -6.44 -33.55
N GLN A 109 1.90 -5.86 -33.93
CA GLN A 109 3.11 -5.84 -33.10
C GLN A 109 2.94 -4.97 -31.85
N LEU A 110 2.29 -3.81 -31.97
CA LEU A 110 1.97 -2.94 -30.83
C LEU A 110 1.16 -3.69 -29.78
N ARG A 111 0.13 -4.42 -30.23
CA ARG A 111 -0.71 -5.23 -29.35
C ARG A 111 0.05 -6.41 -28.75
N GLU A 112 0.85 -7.10 -29.54
CA GLU A 112 1.65 -8.25 -29.09
C GLU A 112 2.70 -7.83 -28.04
N HIS A 113 3.50 -6.81 -28.31
CA HIS A 113 4.53 -6.31 -27.39
C HIS A 113 3.92 -5.77 -26.10
N THR A 114 2.79 -5.05 -26.20
CA THR A 114 2.05 -4.56 -25.04
C THR A 114 1.55 -5.72 -24.17
N LEU A 115 0.94 -6.73 -24.79
CA LEU A 115 0.42 -7.89 -24.09
C LEU A 115 1.54 -8.70 -23.44
N LEU A 116 2.68 -8.85 -24.13
CA LEU A 116 3.88 -9.49 -23.59
C LEU A 116 4.42 -8.73 -22.38
N ALA A 117 4.54 -7.41 -22.48
CA ALA A 117 4.98 -6.57 -21.38
C ALA A 117 4.05 -6.71 -20.16
N TYR A 118 2.73 -6.68 -20.38
CA TYR A 118 1.75 -6.89 -19.31
C TYR A 118 1.87 -8.27 -18.66
N THR A 119 1.95 -9.32 -19.47
CA THR A 119 2.04 -10.70 -19.01
C THR A 119 3.31 -10.95 -18.21
N LEU A 120 4.42 -10.34 -18.63
CA LEU A 120 5.68 -10.37 -17.89
C LEU A 120 5.66 -9.43 -16.68
N GLY A 121 4.57 -8.74 -16.39
CA GLY A 121 4.40 -7.93 -15.18
C GLY A 121 5.12 -6.58 -15.24
N LEU A 122 5.43 -6.06 -16.44
CA LEU A 122 5.93 -4.70 -16.63
C LEU A 122 4.78 -3.71 -16.46
N ARG A 123 4.51 -3.34 -15.20
CA ARG A 123 3.39 -2.47 -14.82
C ARG A 123 3.61 -0.98 -15.15
N ARG A 124 4.76 -0.60 -15.69
CA ARG A 124 5.11 0.80 -15.96
C ARG A 124 5.63 0.93 -17.37
N MET A 125 5.13 1.91 -18.09
CA MET A 125 5.43 2.07 -19.50
C MET A 125 5.58 3.55 -19.86
N VAL A 126 6.61 3.88 -20.63
CA VAL A 126 6.72 5.20 -21.27
C VAL A 126 6.45 5.01 -22.75
N VAL A 127 5.43 5.68 -23.26
CA VAL A 127 5.05 5.67 -24.67
C VAL A 127 5.68 6.88 -25.35
N CYS A 128 6.63 6.65 -26.26
CA CYS A 128 7.23 7.67 -27.10
C CYS A 128 6.53 7.70 -28.46
N VAL A 129 5.75 8.75 -28.71
CA VAL A 129 5.18 9.02 -30.04
C VAL A 129 6.27 9.69 -30.87
N ASN A 130 6.96 8.90 -31.68
CA ASN A 130 8.17 9.24 -32.42
C ASN A 130 7.85 9.68 -33.85
N LYS A 131 8.83 10.28 -34.56
CA LYS A 131 8.68 10.86 -35.90
C LYS A 131 7.73 12.07 -35.98
N MET A 132 7.68 12.88 -34.92
CA MET A 132 6.89 14.13 -34.92
C MET A 132 7.39 15.14 -35.96
N ASP A 133 8.64 15.02 -36.39
CA ASP A 133 9.30 15.82 -37.43
C ASP A 133 8.89 15.47 -38.87
N ALA A 134 8.18 14.37 -39.08
CA ALA A 134 7.75 13.96 -40.41
C ALA A 134 6.91 15.05 -41.10
N ASP A 135 7.12 15.25 -42.40
CA ASP A 135 6.44 16.30 -43.19
C ASP A 135 4.91 16.22 -43.14
N ALA A 136 4.35 15.02 -42.91
CA ALA A 136 2.91 14.81 -42.75
C ALA A 136 2.38 15.20 -41.35
N VAL A 137 3.25 15.19 -40.33
CA VAL A 137 2.90 15.41 -38.91
C VAL A 137 3.20 16.85 -38.48
N LYS A 138 4.35 17.40 -38.90
CA LYS A 138 4.81 18.78 -38.63
C LYS A 138 4.64 19.20 -37.16
N PHE A 139 5.02 18.33 -36.23
CA PHE A 139 4.92 18.58 -34.79
C PHE A 139 3.49 18.92 -34.29
N SER A 140 2.45 18.47 -34.99
CA SER A 140 1.05 18.77 -34.68
C SER A 140 0.56 18.14 -33.37
N GLU A 141 -0.04 18.96 -32.50
CA GLU A 141 -0.70 18.53 -31.26
C GLU A 141 -1.88 17.58 -31.54
N GLU A 142 -2.69 17.89 -32.55
CA GLU A 142 -3.85 17.07 -32.93
C GLU A 142 -3.42 15.66 -33.33
N ARG A 143 -2.32 15.54 -34.09
CA ARG A 143 -1.81 14.24 -34.51
C ARG A 143 -1.24 13.45 -33.34
N PHE A 144 -0.55 14.11 -32.42
CA PHE A 144 -0.08 13.48 -31.19
C PHE A 144 -1.25 12.96 -30.35
N ALA A 145 -2.31 13.75 -30.19
CA ALA A 145 -3.52 13.35 -29.46
C ALA A 145 -4.19 12.12 -30.10
N ALA A 146 -4.30 12.09 -31.43
CA ALA A 146 -4.83 10.95 -32.18
C ALA A 146 -3.98 9.68 -31.99
N ALA A 147 -2.65 9.78 -32.13
CA ALA A 147 -1.75 8.65 -31.90
C ALA A 147 -1.83 8.13 -30.46
N CYS A 148 -1.92 9.03 -29.47
CA CYS A 148 -2.15 8.66 -28.07
C CYS A 148 -3.47 7.92 -27.88
N GLN A 149 -4.53 8.33 -28.57
CA GLN A 149 -5.83 7.66 -28.50
C GLN A 149 -5.75 6.24 -29.05
N VAL A 150 -5.15 6.03 -30.24
CA VAL A 150 -4.95 4.69 -30.82
C VAL A 150 -4.19 3.78 -29.87
N VAL A 151 -3.10 4.29 -29.26
CA VAL A 151 -2.35 3.51 -28.27
C VAL A 151 -3.22 3.20 -27.06
N ARG A 152 -3.94 4.17 -26.49
CA ARG A 152 -4.85 3.92 -25.35
C ARG A 152 -5.91 2.88 -25.66
N GLU A 153 -6.50 2.92 -26.85
CA GLU A 153 -7.46 1.92 -27.33
C GLU A 153 -6.81 0.54 -27.46
N GLY A 154 -5.60 0.46 -28.03
CA GLY A 154 -4.81 -0.77 -28.11
C GLY A 154 -4.45 -1.34 -26.73
N LEU A 155 -4.04 -0.50 -25.78
CA LEU A 155 -3.79 -0.88 -24.38
C LEU A 155 -5.08 -1.42 -23.74
N ASN A 156 -6.19 -0.69 -23.85
CA ASN A 156 -7.48 -1.10 -23.30
C ASN A 156 -7.97 -2.43 -23.92
N ALA A 157 -7.78 -2.63 -25.23
CA ALA A 157 -8.11 -3.86 -25.94
C ALA A 157 -7.21 -5.04 -25.54
N ALA A 158 -5.97 -4.78 -25.13
CA ALA A 158 -5.08 -5.78 -24.53
C ALA A 158 -5.46 -6.13 -23.07
N GLY A 159 -6.49 -5.49 -22.51
CA GLY A 159 -6.93 -5.70 -21.13
C GLY A 159 -6.22 -4.81 -20.11
N LEU A 160 -5.38 -3.88 -20.56
CA LEU A 160 -4.76 -2.84 -19.74
C LEU A 160 -5.71 -1.65 -19.68
N LYS A 161 -6.60 -1.59 -18.67
CA LYS A 161 -7.39 -0.37 -18.50
C LYS A 161 -6.42 0.74 -18.07
N THR A 162 -6.29 1.75 -18.92
CA THR A 162 -5.48 2.96 -18.67
C THR A 162 -5.92 3.77 -17.43
N GLN A 163 -7.03 3.37 -16.80
CA GLN A 163 -7.58 3.93 -15.56
C GLN A 163 -7.39 3.02 -14.33
N ASP A 164 -6.88 1.78 -14.50
CA ASP A 164 -6.55 0.93 -13.37
C ASP A 164 -5.29 1.48 -12.67
N VAL A 165 -5.41 1.67 -11.35
CA VAL A 165 -4.46 2.26 -10.38
C VAL A 165 -3.03 1.68 -10.43
N TYR A 166 -2.78 0.66 -11.25
CA TYR A 166 -1.55 -0.13 -11.30
C TYR A 166 -0.67 0.10 -12.53
N PHE A 167 -1.10 0.85 -13.57
CA PHE A 167 -0.28 1.15 -14.75
C PHE A 167 0.02 2.65 -14.89
N ASP A 168 1.25 3.06 -14.58
CA ASP A 168 1.73 4.43 -14.82
C ASP A 168 2.23 4.52 -16.26
N VAL A 169 1.46 5.19 -17.12
CA VAL A 169 1.76 5.34 -18.56
C VAL A 169 2.00 6.81 -18.90
N HIS A 170 3.26 7.14 -19.25
CA HIS A 170 3.65 8.49 -19.69
C HIS A 170 3.66 8.56 -21.21
N PHE A 171 3.05 9.60 -21.80
CA PHE A 171 3.07 9.83 -23.24
C PHE A 171 4.01 11.00 -23.57
N VAL A 172 5.04 10.75 -24.37
CA VAL A 172 6.06 11.74 -24.75
C VAL A 172 6.08 11.89 -26.28
N PRO A 173 5.73 13.05 -26.85
CA PRO A 173 5.97 13.34 -28.26
C PRO A 173 7.46 13.56 -28.47
N SER A 174 8.07 12.87 -29.43
CA SER A 174 9.51 12.88 -29.64
C SER A 174 9.90 12.86 -31.12
N SER A 175 11.09 13.37 -31.43
CA SER A 175 11.80 13.06 -32.67
C SER A 175 13.13 12.40 -32.32
N GLY A 176 13.24 11.10 -32.59
CA GLY A 176 14.48 10.37 -32.40
C GLY A 176 15.57 10.70 -33.42
N TRP A 177 15.27 11.49 -34.45
CA TRP A 177 16.22 11.95 -35.47
C TRP A 177 16.80 13.31 -35.11
N LEU A 178 15.94 14.29 -34.80
CA LEU A 178 16.33 15.66 -34.41
C LEU A 178 16.67 15.81 -32.93
N GLY A 179 16.26 14.85 -32.08
CA GLY A 179 16.52 14.86 -30.64
C GLY A 179 15.43 15.52 -29.80
N ASP A 180 14.36 16.02 -30.41
CA ASP A 180 13.25 16.69 -29.73
C ASP A 180 12.64 15.80 -28.63
N ASN A 181 12.58 16.35 -27.40
CA ASN A 181 12.03 15.70 -26.20
C ASN A 181 12.68 14.36 -25.81
N VAL A 182 13.88 14.04 -26.33
CA VAL A 182 14.66 12.84 -25.92
C VAL A 182 15.44 13.12 -24.63
N ILE A 183 16.33 14.12 -24.65
CA ILE A 183 17.00 14.65 -23.45
C ILE A 183 16.56 16.09 -23.20
N GLY A 184 16.72 16.95 -24.20
CA GLY A 184 16.30 18.35 -24.16
C GLY A 184 14.82 18.52 -24.50
N ARG A 185 14.22 19.60 -23.99
CA ARG A 185 12.87 20.01 -24.38
C ARG A 185 12.90 20.56 -25.81
N SER A 186 11.87 20.25 -26.58
CA SER A 186 11.70 20.72 -27.95
C SER A 186 11.22 22.17 -28.00
N ASP A 187 11.86 23.00 -28.81
CA ASP A 187 11.35 24.33 -29.17
C ASP A 187 10.25 24.26 -30.25
N ASN A 188 10.15 23.14 -30.98
CA ASN A 188 9.18 22.91 -32.05
C ASN A 188 7.79 22.50 -31.53
N MET A 189 7.69 22.09 -30.27
CA MET A 189 6.44 21.64 -29.63
C MET A 189 6.14 22.43 -28.34
N PRO A 190 5.94 23.76 -28.40
CA PRO A 190 5.71 24.59 -27.22
C PRO A 190 4.39 24.28 -26.50
N TRP A 191 3.45 23.61 -27.18
CA TRP A 191 2.20 23.12 -26.61
C TRP A 191 2.42 21.96 -25.64
N TYR A 192 3.50 21.20 -25.78
CA TYR A 192 3.80 20.06 -24.91
C TYR A 192 4.51 20.53 -23.63
N CYS A 193 3.78 20.50 -22.51
CA CYS A 193 4.31 20.87 -21.19
C CYS A 193 4.79 19.68 -20.34
N GLY A 194 4.74 18.46 -20.88
CA GLY A 194 5.11 17.23 -20.16
C GLY A 194 6.64 17.02 -20.04
N PRO A 195 7.05 15.88 -19.44
CA PRO A 195 8.46 15.54 -19.29
C PRO A 195 9.09 15.11 -20.63
N THR A 196 10.41 15.28 -20.77
CA THR A 196 11.19 14.61 -21.83
C THR A 196 11.31 13.11 -21.55
N LEU A 197 11.79 12.30 -22.50
CA LEU A 197 11.97 10.85 -22.30
C LEU A 197 12.85 10.56 -21.07
N ILE A 198 13.98 11.25 -20.91
CA ILE A 198 14.85 11.03 -19.75
C ILE A 198 14.20 11.48 -18.43
N GLU A 199 13.41 12.57 -18.45
CA GLU A 199 12.65 13.04 -17.27
C GLU A 199 11.55 12.05 -16.90
N ALA A 200 10.82 11.51 -17.87
CA ALA A 200 9.79 10.50 -17.67
C ALA A 200 10.36 9.20 -17.08
N LEU A 201 11.53 8.77 -17.56
CA LEU A 201 12.24 7.61 -17.00
C LEU A 201 12.68 7.86 -15.55
N ASP A 202 13.19 9.06 -15.24
CA ASP A 202 13.58 9.47 -13.88
C ASP A 202 12.40 9.45 -12.91
N GLU A 203 11.25 9.98 -13.32
CA GLU A 203 10.02 9.98 -12.53
C GLU A 203 9.49 8.56 -12.29
N THR A 204 9.57 7.72 -13.33
CA THR A 204 9.09 6.33 -13.26
C THR A 204 9.95 5.44 -12.35
N VAL A 205 11.27 5.67 -12.27
CA VAL A 205 12.20 4.89 -11.42
C VAL A 205 12.14 5.26 -9.94
N ALA A 206 11.96 6.54 -9.61
CA ALA A 206 11.97 7.01 -8.22
C ALA A 206 10.91 6.33 -7.33
N SER A 207 9.87 5.75 -7.92
CA SER A 207 8.78 5.05 -7.23
C SER A 207 9.03 3.54 -6.99
N HIS A 208 10.22 2.98 -7.31
CA HIS A 208 10.46 1.52 -7.27
C HIS A 208 11.48 1.01 -6.23
N PHE A 209 12.19 1.88 -5.51
CA PHE A 209 13.13 1.44 -4.48
C PHE A 209 12.37 0.88 -3.27
N LYS A 210 12.24 -0.45 -3.17
CA LYS A 210 11.75 -1.17 -1.99
C LYS A 210 12.92 -1.95 -1.36
N PRO A 211 13.72 -1.33 -0.48
CA PRO A 211 14.84 -2.00 0.19
C PRO A 211 14.40 -3.07 1.19
N ASP A 212 13.11 -3.09 1.58
CA ASP A 212 12.59 -3.90 2.69
C ASP A 212 12.32 -5.39 2.35
N ARG A 213 12.73 -5.89 1.18
CA ARG A 213 12.57 -7.32 0.82
C ARG A 213 13.87 -8.09 1.04
N PRO A 214 13.83 -9.36 1.50
CA PRO A 214 15.01 -10.19 1.68
C PRO A 214 15.84 -10.32 0.39
N LEU A 215 17.15 -10.54 0.57
CA LEU A 215 18.11 -10.59 -0.54
C LEU A 215 17.80 -11.74 -1.53
N ARG A 216 17.75 -11.40 -2.83
CA ARG A 216 17.82 -12.36 -3.93
C ARG A 216 18.84 -11.87 -4.96
N PHE A 217 19.83 -12.71 -5.24
CA PHE A 217 20.95 -12.41 -6.14
C PHE A 217 21.14 -13.55 -7.15
N PRO A 218 20.39 -13.56 -8.27
CA PRO A 218 20.57 -14.55 -9.33
C PRO A 218 21.94 -14.45 -10.00
N LEU A 219 22.64 -15.58 -10.10
CA LEU A 219 23.98 -15.67 -10.67
C LEU A 219 23.91 -15.75 -12.19
N GLN A 220 24.53 -14.78 -12.86
CA GLN A 220 24.71 -14.73 -14.31
C GLN A 220 25.96 -15.50 -14.73
N GLU A 221 27.07 -15.29 -14.01
CA GLU A 221 28.36 -15.89 -14.33
C GLU A 221 29.13 -16.22 -13.04
N VAL A 222 29.95 -17.27 -13.12
CA VAL A 222 30.86 -17.69 -12.05
C VAL A 222 32.23 -17.87 -12.68
N MET A 223 33.23 -17.19 -12.15
CA MET A 223 34.58 -17.15 -12.70
C MET A 223 35.61 -17.20 -11.57
N LYS A 224 36.81 -17.69 -11.88
CA LYS A 224 37.93 -17.75 -10.92
C LYS A 224 38.93 -16.65 -11.23
N VAL A 225 39.22 -15.81 -10.25
CA VAL A 225 40.21 -14.74 -10.38
C VAL A 225 41.45 -15.09 -9.57
N GLY A 226 42.62 -15.13 -10.22
CA GLY A 226 43.89 -15.44 -9.60
C GLY A 226 44.19 -14.53 -8.40
N GLY A 227 44.48 -15.14 -7.24
CA GLY A 227 44.78 -14.41 -5.99
C GLY A 227 43.58 -13.84 -5.23
N LYS A 228 42.35 -13.86 -5.80
CA LYS A 228 41.13 -13.31 -5.15
C LYS A 228 40.00 -14.34 -4.95
N GLY A 229 40.16 -15.56 -5.47
CA GLY A 229 39.18 -16.64 -5.26
C GLY A 229 38.09 -16.69 -6.35
N THR A 230 36.88 -17.08 -5.97
CA THR A 230 35.74 -17.21 -6.87
C THR A 230 34.98 -15.89 -6.92
N VAL A 231 34.63 -15.46 -8.12
CA VAL A 231 33.84 -14.25 -8.38
C VAL A 231 32.54 -14.65 -9.02
N VAL A 232 31.44 -14.22 -8.42
CA VAL A 232 30.10 -14.38 -8.97
C VAL A 232 29.60 -13.05 -9.49
N VAL A 233 29.06 -13.03 -10.70
CA VAL A 233 28.51 -11.84 -11.33
C VAL A 233 27.01 -12.02 -11.42
N GLY A 234 26.27 -10.98 -11.03
CA GLY A 234 24.82 -11.01 -11.08
C GLY A 234 24.20 -9.66 -10.79
N ARG A 235 22.88 -9.60 -10.90
CA ARG A 235 22.08 -8.45 -10.52
C ARG A 235 21.45 -8.71 -9.15
N VAL A 236 21.57 -7.77 -8.22
CA VAL A 236 20.80 -7.81 -6.97
C VAL A 236 19.34 -7.56 -7.32
N ALA A 237 18.50 -8.58 -7.21
CA ALA A 237 17.08 -8.51 -7.60
C ALA A 237 16.21 -7.87 -6.51
N THR A 238 16.51 -8.17 -5.24
CA THR A 238 15.88 -7.58 -4.05
C THR A 238 16.88 -7.50 -2.91
N GLY A 239 16.63 -6.63 -1.92
CA GLY A 239 17.44 -6.48 -0.71
C GLY A 239 18.77 -5.76 -0.92
N SER A 240 19.65 -5.90 0.06
CA SER A 240 21.03 -5.41 -0.03
C SER A 240 22.04 -6.50 0.33
N LEU A 241 23.25 -6.35 -0.18
CA LEU A 241 24.35 -7.28 -0.08
C LEU A 241 25.59 -6.52 0.37
N GLY A 242 25.99 -6.73 1.62
CA GLY A 242 27.21 -6.13 2.19
C GLY A 242 28.43 -7.06 2.10
N CYS A 243 29.63 -6.48 2.13
CA CYS A 243 30.85 -7.23 2.42
C CYS A 243 30.76 -7.89 3.81
N GLY A 244 31.23 -9.13 3.94
CA GLY A 244 31.14 -9.95 5.15
C GLY A 244 29.79 -10.66 5.34
N ALA A 245 28.81 -10.45 4.45
CA ALA A 245 27.53 -11.16 4.53
C ALA A 245 27.71 -12.65 4.23
N ARG A 246 26.97 -13.50 4.96
CA ARG A 246 26.87 -14.94 4.68
C ARG A 246 25.71 -15.20 3.71
N LEU A 247 26.04 -15.79 2.57
CA LEU A 247 25.09 -16.13 1.51
C LEU A 247 24.78 -17.62 1.52
N ALA A 248 23.52 -17.96 1.29
CA ALA A 248 23.05 -19.28 0.90
C ALA A 248 22.72 -19.28 -0.60
N PHE A 249 23.24 -20.25 -1.34
CA PHE A 249 22.98 -20.40 -2.79
C PHE A 249 22.02 -21.56 -3.06
N ALA A 250 20.86 -21.23 -3.61
CA ALA A 250 19.87 -22.19 -4.06
C ALA A 250 19.89 -22.33 -5.59
N PRO A 251 19.55 -23.49 -6.17
CA PRO A 251 19.24 -24.74 -5.49
C PRO A 251 20.53 -25.47 -5.03
N GLY A 252 20.53 -25.95 -3.78
CA GLY A 252 21.68 -26.54 -3.11
C GLY A 252 21.77 -26.15 -1.63
N THR A 253 22.87 -26.53 -0.98
CA THR A 253 23.18 -26.17 0.41
C THR A 253 24.50 -25.41 0.52
N THR A 254 24.97 -24.82 -0.58
CA THR A 254 26.24 -24.11 -0.62
C THR A 254 26.10 -22.78 0.10
N GLU A 255 26.96 -22.57 1.08
CA GLU A 255 27.07 -21.30 1.81
C GLU A 255 28.42 -20.66 1.49
N ALA A 256 28.47 -19.34 1.40
CA ALA A 256 29.74 -18.61 1.24
C ALA A 256 29.69 -17.26 1.95
N GLU A 257 30.85 -16.76 2.37
CA GLU A 257 31.05 -15.41 2.88
C GLU A 257 31.48 -14.47 1.75
N VAL A 258 30.91 -13.27 1.74
CA VAL A 258 31.28 -12.22 0.79
C VAL A 258 32.57 -11.54 1.23
N THR A 259 33.66 -11.78 0.50
CA THR A 259 34.96 -11.17 0.78
C THR A 259 35.13 -9.78 0.16
N GLY A 260 34.33 -9.46 -0.85
CA GLY A 260 34.36 -8.15 -1.50
C GLY A 260 33.27 -7.99 -2.54
N ILE A 261 32.94 -6.74 -2.86
CA ILE A 261 31.96 -6.40 -3.90
C ILE A 261 32.56 -5.33 -4.78
N THR A 262 32.40 -5.49 -6.10
CA THR A 262 32.84 -4.49 -7.07
C THR A 262 31.75 -4.20 -8.10
N MET A 263 31.69 -2.95 -8.54
CA MET A 263 30.85 -2.50 -9.63
C MET A 263 31.72 -1.65 -10.56
N GLN A 264 31.88 -2.07 -11.81
CA GLN A 264 32.68 -1.33 -12.81
C GLN A 264 34.11 -0.99 -12.34
N HIS A 265 34.79 -1.94 -11.70
CA HIS A 265 36.15 -1.80 -11.15
C HIS A 265 36.29 -0.90 -9.91
N GLU A 266 35.19 -0.33 -9.41
CA GLU A 266 35.14 0.32 -8.11
C GLU A 266 34.73 -0.68 -7.03
N SER A 267 35.35 -0.60 -5.85
CA SER A 267 34.97 -1.42 -4.71
C SER A 267 33.77 -0.80 -4.00
N LEU A 268 32.76 -1.61 -3.71
CA LEU A 268 31.56 -1.22 -2.97
C LEU A 268 31.58 -1.85 -1.59
N THR A 269 31.10 -1.12 -0.58
CA THR A 269 30.84 -1.66 0.76
C THR A 269 29.53 -2.43 0.81
N GLU A 270 28.56 -2.00 0.01
CA GLU A 270 27.22 -2.57 -0.07
C GLU A 270 26.67 -2.41 -1.49
N ALA A 271 26.03 -3.46 -2.00
CA ALA A 271 25.24 -3.45 -3.22
C ALA A 271 23.76 -3.52 -2.88
N VAL A 272 22.95 -2.69 -3.51
CA VAL A 272 21.50 -2.67 -3.29
C VAL A 272 20.75 -3.20 -4.51
N SER A 273 19.48 -3.52 -4.33
CA SER A 273 18.56 -3.91 -5.40
C SER A 273 18.72 -3.05 -6.66
N GLY A 274 18.87 -3.70 -7.81
CA GLY A 274 19.13 -3.08 -9.10
C GLY A 274 20.61 -3.05 -9.49
N HIS A 275 21.56 -3.11 -8.54
CA HIS A 275 22.98 -3.09 -8.87
C HIS A 275 23.42 -4.39 -9.57
N MET A 276 24.18 -4.24 -10.64
CA MET A 276 24.89 -5.33 -11.30
C MET A 276 26.33 -5.36 -10.80
N VAL A 277 26.67 -6.40 -10.04
CA VAL A 277 27.90 -6.46 -9.24
C VAL A 277 28.66 -7.75 -9.45
N SER A 278 29.98 -7.65 -9.28
CA SER A 278 30.89 -8.78 -9.15
C SER A 278 31.24 -8.96 -7.67
N VAL A 279 30.82 -10.07 -7.10
CA VAL A 279 30.94 -10.41 -5.68
C VAL A 279 32.00 -11.49 -5.53
N PHE A 280 32.98 -11.24 -4.67
CA PHE A 280 34.03 -12.20 -4.33
C PHE A 280 33.54 -13.06 -3.18
N VAL A 281 33.64 -14.38 -3.32
CA VAL A 281 33.15 -15.36 -2.34
C VAL A 281 34.23 -16.40 -2.03
N ASP A 282 34.21 -16.91 -0.80
CA ASP A 282 35.22 -17.83 -0.24
C ASP A 282 34.97 -19.32 -0.53
N VAL A 283 34.15 -19.64 -1.53
CA VAL A 283 33.80 -21.02 -1.93
C VAL A 283 34.43 -21.41 -3.28
N GLY A 284 34.58 -22.71 -3.53
CA GLY A 284 35.11 -23.21 -4.79
C GLY A 284 34.16 -22.98 -5.97
N MET A 285 34.71 -22.58 -7.13
CA MET A 285 33.94 -22.39 -8.37
C MET A 285 33.08 -23.61 -8.76
N SER A 286 33.50 -24.84 -8.44
CA SER A 286 32.75 -26.05 -8.77
C SER A 286 31.40 -26.19 -8.05
N GLU A 287 31.20 -25.46 -6.95
CA GLU A 287 29.97 -25.51 -6.16
C GLU A 287 28.92 -24.50 -6.64
N LEU A 288 29.33 -23.54 -7.47
CA LEU A 288 28.49 -22.46 -7.96
C LEU A 288 28.33 -22.54 -9.47
N ARG A 289 27.12 -22.27 -9.95
CA ARG A 289 26.83 -22.23 -11.39
C ARG A 289 25.82 -21.14 -11.72
N ARG A 290 25.80 -20.75 -12.99
CA ARG A 290 24.75 -19.90 -13.56
C ARG A 290 23.36 -20.49 -13.27
N GLY A 291 22.41 -19.63 -12.93
CA GLY A 291 21.04 -20.04 -12.59
C GLY A 291 20.82 -20.34 -11.10
N MET A 292 21.88 -20.37 -10.27
CA MET A 292 21.71 -20.35 -8.82
C MET A 292 21.34 -18.93 -8.34
N VAL A 293 20.71 -18.85 -7.17
CA VAL A 293 20.26 -17.62 -6.52
C VAL A 293 20.91 -17.54 -5.15
N GLY A 294 21.74 -16.52 -4.95
CA GLY A 294 22.25 -16.14 -3.64
C GLY A 294 21.18 -15.44 -2.82
N SER A 295 21.16 -15.71 -1.52
CA SER A 295 20.25 -15.11 -0.55
C SER A 295 20.96 -14.96 0.79
N ALA A 296 20.50 -14.05 1.65
CA ALA A 296 21.05 -13.96 2.99
C ALA A 296 20.74 -15.25 3.77
N LEU A 297 21.76 -15.85 4.38
CA LEU A 297 21.59 -17.12 5.11
C LEU A 297 20.61 -16.99 6.28
N ASP A 298 20.68 -15.87 6.99
CA ASP A 298 19.94 -15.63 8.23
C ASP A 298 18.62 -14.86 8.02
N ASP A 299 18.27 -14.51 6.78
CA ASP A 299 17.07 -13.74 6.44
C ASP A 299 16.37 -14.30 5.18
N ASN A 300 15.37 -15.16 5.43
CA ASN A 300 14.55 -15.83 4.42
C ASN A 300 15.37 -16.40 3.24
N PRO A 301 16.23 -17.43 3.46
CA PRO A 301 17.07 -17.98 2.40
C PRO A 301 16.25 -18.58 1.27
N ALA A 302 16.71 -18.38 0.04
CA ALA A 302 16.14 -18.97 -1.16
C ALA A 302 16.21 -20.50 -1.09
N ARG A 303 15.25 -21.18 -1.72
CA ARG A 303 15.12 -22.64 -1.65
C ARG A 303 14.97 -23.25 -3.03
N GLU A 304 15.18 -24.54 -3.11
CA GLU A 304 14.82 -25.33 -4.30
C GLU A 304 13.29 -25.42 -4.45
N CYS A 305 12.84 -25.58 -5.68
CA CYS A 305 11.46 -25.80 -6.07
C CYS A 305 11.27 -27.26 -6.48
N SER A 306 10.26 -27.93 -5.90
CA SER A 306 9.87 -29.30 -6.28
C SER A 306 8.81 -29.33 -7.39
N SER A 307 7.81 -28.45 -7.29
CA SER A 307 6.79 -28.17 -8.30
C SER A 307 6.30 -26.75 -8.11
N PHE A 308 5.68 -26.17 -9.12
CA PHE A 308 5.10 -24.83 -9.01
C PHE A 308 3.85 -24.70 -9.85
N LEU A 309 2.94 -23.85 -9.38
CA LEU A 309 1.75 -23.43 -10.09
C LEU A 309 2.02 -22.10 -10.77
N ALA A 310 1.71 -22.03 -12.06
CA ALA A 310 1.90 -20.83 -12.84
C ALA A 310 0.72 -20.58 -13.77
N GLN A 311 0.42 -19.30 -13.95
CA GLN A 311 -0.44 -18.84 -15.02
C GLN A 311 0.43 -18.77 -16.29
N VAL A 312 0.08 -19.54 -17.31
CA VAL A 312 0.82 -19.64 -18.58
C VAL A 312 -0.05 -19.09 -19.70
N ILE A 313 0.54 -18.28 -20.56
CA ILE A 313 -0.08 -17.73 -21.77
C ILE A 313 0.68 -18.26 -22.98
N VAL A 314 -0.03 -18.96 -23.87
CA VAL A 314 0.54 -19.52 -25.10
C VAL A 314 0.66 -18.43 -26.15
N LEU A 315 1.87 -18.26 -26.66
CA LEU A 315 2.19 -17.29 -27.71
C LEU A 315 1.75 -17.83 -29.07
N CYS A 316 1.47 -16.91 -29.99
CA CYS A 316 0.97 -17.23 -31.31
C CYS A 316 2.09 -17.21 -32.36
N ASP A 317 3.07 -18.10 -32.17
CA ASP A 317 4.08 -18.36 -33.21
C ASP A 317 3.57 -19.45 -34.16
N PRO A 318 3.53 -19.23 -35.48
CA PRO A 318 3.05 -20.23 -36.45
C PRO A 318 3.79 -21.58 -36.42
N ARG A 319 5.01 -21.59 -35.89
CA ARG A 319 5.86 -22.78 -35.75
C ARG A 319 5.64 -23.50 -34.42
N ALA A 320 4.96 -22.87 -33.45
CA ALA A 320 4.70 -23.45 -32.14
C ALA A 320 3.57 -24.49 -32.22
N GLY A 321 3.85 -25.70 -31.73
CA GLY A 321 2.85 -26.74 -31.55
C GLY A 321 1.94 -26.49 -30.34
N ALA A 322 0.86 -27.27 -30.24
CA ALA A 322 0.00 -27.27 -29.06
C ALA A 322 0.76 -27.84 -27.83
N ILE A 323 0.62 -27.17 -26.68
CA ILE A 323 1.20 -27.64 -25.41
C ILE A 323 0.24 -28.66 -24.80
N ARG A 324 0.74 -29.86 -24.46
CA ARG A 324 -0.07 -30.94 -23.89
C ARG A 324 0.34 -31.22 -22.46
N ALA A 325 -0.54 -31.88 -21.71
CA ALA A 325 -0.14 -32.47 -20.43
C ALA A 325 1.04 -33.43 -20.67
N HIS A 326 2.01 -33.39 -19.76
CA HIS A 326 3.27 -34.11 -19.80
C HIS A 326 4.24 -33.70 -20.91
N SER A 327 4.01 -32.58 -21.60
CA SER A 327 5.04 -31.99 -22.47
C SER A 327 6.26 -31.58 -21.65
N GLU A 328 7.46 -31.93 -22.12
CA GLU A 328 8.73 -31.50 -21.54
C GLU A 328 9.28 -30.32 -22.33
N LEU A 329 9.24 -29.14 -21.73
CA LEU A 329 9.61 -27.89 -22.40
C LEU A 329 10.68 -27.16 -21.59
N THR A 330 11.51 -26.37 -22.26
CA THR A 330 12.58 -25.62 -21.59
C THR A 330 12.01 -24.35 -20.98
N VAL A 331 12.06 -24.25 -19.66
CA VAL A 331 11.67 -23.04 -18.91
C VAL A 331 12.92 -22.21 -18.64
N GLN A 332 12.90 -20.96 -19.07
CA GLN A 332 13.91 -19.97 -18.73
C GLN A 332 13.31 -19.01 -17.71
N CYS A 333 13.92 -18.96 -16.52
CA CYS A 333 13.53 -18.08 -15.42
C CYS A 333 14.80 -17.39 -14.92
N HIS A 334 14.76 -16.07 -14.76
CA HIS A 334 15.95 -15.26 -14.43
C HIS A 334 17.17 -15.63 -15.30
N THR A 335 18.21 -16.22 -14.71
CA THR A 335 19.42 -16.69 -15.39
C THR A 335 19.46 -18.21 -15.59
N ALA A 336 18.50 -18.93 -15.00
CA ALA A 336 18.37 -20.38 -15.09
C ALA A 336 17.60 -20.81 -16.34
N GLN A 337 18.00 -21.95 -16.89
CA GLN A 337 17.34 -22.61 -18.01
C GLN A 337 17.24 -24.10 -17.67
N VAL A 338 16.01 -24.58 -17.50
CA VAL A 338 15.72 -25.92 -16.99
C VAL A 338 14.57 -26.54 -17.75
N ILE A 339 14.68 -27.81 -18.13
CA ILE A 339 13.58 -28.57 -18.71
C ILE A 339 12.54 -28.83 -17.60
N CYS A 340 11.29 -28.46 -17.84
CA CYS A 340 10.17 -28.69 -16.94
C CYS A 340 9.10 -29.52 -17.63
N ALA A 341 8.57 -30.50 -16.92
CA ALA A 341 7.38 -31.23 -17.32
C ALA A 341 6.13 -30.42 -17.00
N PHE A 342 5.25 -30.25 -17.97
CA PHE A 342 3.90 -29.70 -17.82
C PHE A 342 3.01 -30.78 -17.19
N GLU A 343 3.22 -31.02 -15.89
CA GLU A 343 2.64 -32.16 -15.17
C GLU A 343 1.11 -32.23 -15.28
N GLU A 344 0.44 -31.10 -15.02
CA GLU A 344 -1.02 -31.01 -15.12
C GLU A 344 -1.44 -29.65 -15.68
N LEU A 345 -2.29 -29.68 -16.71
CA LEU A 345 -3.05 -28.51 -17.16
C LEU A 345 -4.32 -28.44 -16.30
N LEU A 346 -4.38 -27.52 -15.33
CA LEU A 346 -5.48 -27.52 -14.34
C LEU A 346 -6.75 -26.90 -14.91
N SER A 347 -6.62 -25.73 -15.53
CA SER A 347 -7.77 -25.01 -16.08
C SER A 347 -7.32 -24.03 -17.14
N ARG A 348 -8.07 -23.97 -18.25
CA ARG A 348 -8.02 -22.85 -19.18
C ARG A 348 -8.86 -21.71 -18.63
N THR A 349 -8.30 -20.52 -18.65
CA THR A 349 -8.88 -19.31 -18.06
C THR A 349 -8.96 -18.21 -19.10
N ASP A 350 -9.98 -17.38 -19.01
CA ASP A 350 -10.05 -16.15 -19.78
C ASP A 350 -8.92 -15.20 -19.36
N ARG A 351 -8.20 -14.67 -20.34
CA ARG A 351 -7.00 -13.85 -20.13
C ARG A 351 -7.26 -12.57 -19.34
N ARG A 352 -8.46 -11.98 -19.48
CA ARG A 352 -8.79 -10.66 -18.97
C ARG A 352 -9.53 -10.73 -17.64
N THR A 353 -10.46 -11.67 -17.52
CA THR A 353 -11.35 -11.80 -16.36
C THR A 353 -10.86 -12.83 -15.36
N GLY A 354 -9.90 -13.68 -15.72
CA GLY A 354 -9.44 -14.80 -14.90
C GLY A 354 -10.49 -15.90 -14.70
N GLN A 355 -11.66 -15.79 -15.35
CA GLN A 355 -12.71 -16.79 -15.23
C GLN A 355 -12.28 -18.11 -15.87
N VAL A 356 -12.58 -19.21 -15.19
CA VAL A 356 -12.30 -20.55 -15.70
C VAL A 356 -13.25 -20.87 -16.86
N LEU A 357 -12.68 -21.09 -18.04
CA LEU A 357 -13.40 -21.47 -19.26
C LEU A 357 -13.55 -22.99 -19.36
N GLU A 358 -12.50 -23.73 -18.99
CA GLU A 358 -12.47 -25.19 -19.10
C GLU A 358 -11.57 -25.79 -18.02
N MET A 359 -12.05 -26.83 -17.35
CA MET A 359 -11.26 -27.59 -16.38
C MET A 359 -10.54 -28.73 -17.08
N ARG A 360 -9.25 -28.91 -16.78
CA ARG A 360 -8.39 -29.96 -17.32
C ARG A 360 -8.41 -30.06 -18.86
N PRO A 361 -8.03 -28.99 -19.58
CA PRO A 361 -7.98 -29.02 -21.03
C PRO A 361 -6.97 -30.09 -21.51
N ALA A 362 -7.29 -30.78 -22.60
CA ALA A 362 -6.41 -31.81 -23.16
C ALA A 362 -5.13 -31.24 -23.79
N GLN A 363 -5.22 -30.03 -24.34
CA GLN A 363 -4.11 -29.30 -24.93
C GLN A 363 -4.39 -27.79 -24.85
N LEU A 364 -3.33 -26.99 -24.85
CA LEU A 364 -3.39 -25.53 -24.95
C LEU A 364 -2.95 -25.12 -26.36
N LEU A 365 -3.73 -24.25 -26.98
CA LEU A 365 -3.50 -23.70 -28.32
C LEU A 365 -2.96 -22.26 -28.22
N CYS A 366 -2.44 -21.74 -29.33
CA CYS A 366 -2.10 -20.33 -29.43
C CYS A 366 -3.31 -19.48 -29.02
N GLY A 367 -3.08 -18.48 -28.17
CA GLY A 367 -4.17 -17.66 -27.67
C GLY A 367 -4.78 -18.17 -26.35
N ASP A 368 -4.44 -19.36 -25.87
CA ASP A 368 -4.94 -19.82 -24.58
C ASP A 368 -4.16 -19.18 -23.42
N ALA A 369 -4.85 -19.02 -22.29
CA ALA A 369 -4.24 -18.82 -20.98
C ALA A 369 -4.72 -19.92 -20.05
N ALA A 370 -3.83 -20.47 -19.24
CA ALA A 370 -4.16 -21.58 -18.37
C ALA A 370 -3.35 -21.56 -17.08
N LEU A 371 -3.96 -22.08 -16.03
CA LEU A 371 -3.26 -22.44 -14.80
C LEU A 371 -2.66 -23.83 -14.98
N VAL A 372 -1.33 -23.92 -14.85
CA VAL A 372 -0.56 -25.12 -15.11
C VAL A 372 0.32 -25.45 -13.91
N ARG A 373 0.40 -26.73 -13.56
CA ARG A 373 1.40 -27.26 -12.63
C ARG A 373 2.62 -27.73 -13.43
N LEU A 374 3.78 -27.18 -13.11
CA LEU A 374 5.05 -27.52 -13.71
C LEU A 374 5.98 -28.17 -12.68
N ARG A 375 6.79 -29.13 -13.16
CA ARG A 375 7.80 -29.81 -12.37
C ARG A 375 9.16 -29.76 -13.08
N PRO A 376 10.19 -29.13 -12.48
CA PRO A 376 11.51 -29.08 -13.08
C PRO A 376 12.20 -30.45 -13.03
N HIS A 377 12.94 -30.81 -14.07
CA HIS A 377 13.73 -32.06 -14.12
C HIS A 377 15.03 -31.96 -13.33
N THR A 378 15.64 -30.77 -13.33
CA THR A 378 16.84 -30.46 -12.55
C THR A 378 16.48 -29.45 -11.46
N PRO A 379 17.23 -29.41 -10.35
CA PRO A 379 16.99 -28.45 -9.28
C PRO A 379 16.89 -27.02 -9.83
N LEU A 380 15.79 -26.33 -9.50
CA LEU A 380 15.49 -24.97 -9.92
C LEU A 380 15.11 -24.13 -8.69
N CYS A 381 15.55 -22.88 -8.64
CA CYS A 381 15.10 -21.91 -7.65
C CYS A 381 14.24 -20.86 -8.35
N LEU A 382 13.00 -20.73 -7.91
CA LEU A 382 12.04 -19.72 -8.35
C LEU A 382 11.19 -19.30 -7.15
N GLU A 383 10.44 -18.21 -7.27
CA GLU A 383 9.62 -17.64 -6.20
C GLU A 383 8.25 -17.23 -6.75
N ALA A 384 7.25 -17.05 -5.87
CA ALA A 384 5.97 -16.50 -6.27
C ALA A 384 6.14 -15.05 -6.78
N PHE A 385 5.45 -14.69 -7.86
CA PHE A 385 5.61 -13.38 -8.50
C PHE A 385 5.20 -12.21 -7.60
N GLU A 386 4.17 -12.37 -6.77
CA GLU A 386 3.71 -11.32 -5.86
C GLU A 386 4.79 -10.94 -4.83
N GLU A 387 5.53 -11.95 -4.35
CA GLU A 387 6.62 -11.79 -3.39
C GLU A 387 7.92 -11.32 -4.05
N TYR A 388 8.34 -11.99 -5.13
CA TYR A 388 9.61 -11.73 -5.83
C TYR A 388 9.40 -11.69 -7.36
N PRO A 389 8.97 -10.54 -7.93
CA PRO A 389 8.65 -10.44 -9.35
C PRO A 389 9.78 -10.87 -10.30
N ALA A 390 11.03 -10.56 -9.96
CA ALA A 390 12.20 -10.92 -10.78
C ALA A 390 12.46 -12.43 -10.86
N LEU A 391 11.97 -13.21 -9.89
CA LEU A 391 12.13 -14.67 -9.83
C LEU A 391 10.83 -15.43 -10.14
N GLY A 392 9.71 -14.72 -10.28
CA GLY A 392 8.39 -15.29 -10.57
C GLY A 392 7.95 -15.15 -12.03
N ARG A 393 8.81 -14.66 -12.93
CA ARG A 393 8.56 -14.56 -14.38
C ARG A 393 9.38 -15.60 -15.11
N PHE A 394 8.80 -16.25 -16.11
CA PHE A 394 9.53 -17.18 -16.96
C PHE A 394 8.99 -17.23 -18.38
N SER A 395 9.85 -17.66 -19.29
CA SER A 395 9.49 -18.01 -20.67
C SER A 395 9.62 -19.51 -20.89
N VAL A 396 8.79 -20.04 -21.77
CA VAL A 396 8.75 -21.46 -22.13
C VAL A 396 9.17 -21.58 -23.57
N HIS A 397 10.13 -22.47 -23.82
CA HIS A 397 10.70 -22.70 -25.13
C HIS A 397 10.52 -24.16 -25.53
N ASP A 398 10.06 -24.35 -26.77
CA ASP A 398 10.15 -25.61 -27.48
C ASP A 398 11.31 -25.50 -28.47
N GLN A 399 12.35 -26.29 -28.26
CA GLN A 399 13.62 -26.20 -28.98
C GLN A 399 14.22 -24.77 -28.95
N LYS A 400 14.11 -24.02 -30.06
CA LYS A 400 14.64 -22.65 -30.20
C LYS A 400 13.54 -21.58 -30.19
N ILE A 401 12.27 -21.96 -30.06
CA ILE A 401 11.11 -21.09 -30.23
C ILE A 401 10.45 -20.86 -28.87
N THR A 402 10.13 -19.60 -28.54
CA THR A 402 9.35 -19.29 -27.35
C THR A 402 7.88 -19.58 -27.62
N VAL A 403 7.31 -20.57 -26.93
CA VAL A 403 5.94 -21.04 -27.14
C VAL A 403 4.96 -20.48 -26.12
N ALA A 404 5.45 -20.06 -24.95
CA ALA A 404 4.62 -19.48 -23.91
C ALA A 404 5.44 -18.58 -22.97
N VAL A 405 4.73 -17.73 -22.23
CA VAL A 405 5.25 -16.97 -21.09
C VAL A 405 4.41 -17.28 -19.86
N GLY A 406 4.99 -17.16 -18.67
CA GLY A 406 4.29 -17.49 -17.45
C GLY A 406 4.70 -16.70 -16.23
N VAL A 407 3.74 -16.63 -15.30
CA VAL A 407 3.87 -15.97 -14.01
C VAL A 407 3.61 -17.02 -12.93
N VAL A 408 4.58 -17.18 -12.03
CA VAL A 408 4.50 -18.10 -10.90
C VAL A 408 3.51 -17.57 -9.88
N GLN A 409 2.49 -18.36 -9.58
CA GLN A 409 1.49 -18.07 -8.56
C GLN A 409 1.90 -18.66 -7.21
N GLN A 410 2.38 -19.91 -7.20
CA GLN A 410 2.74 -20.63 -5.99
C GLN A 410 3.91 -21.58 -6.25
N VAL A 411 4.78 -21.76 -5.24
CA VAL A 411 5.95 -22.64 -5.30
C VAL A 411 5.86 -23.69 -4.20
N ASP A 412 5.95 -24.96 -4.57
CA ASP A 412 6.02 -26.08 -3.63
C ASP A 412 7.49 -26.41 -3.35
N ARG A 413 7.90 -26.25 -2.08
CA ARG A 413 9.30 -26.36 -1.65
C ARG A 413 9.77 -27.77 -1.28
N GLY A 414 8.91 -28.78 -1.39
CA GLY A 414 9.20 -30.15 -0.92
C GLY A 414 9.40 -30.25 0.62
N PRO A 415 9.47 -31.46 1.19
CA PRO A 415 9.79 -31.63 2.61
C PRO A 415 11.24 -31.23 2.90
N GLN A 416 11.45 -30.38 3.92
CA GLN A 416 12.79 -29.98 4.37
C GLN A 416 13.60 -31.22 4.73
N SER A 417 14.68 -31.50 4.01
CA SER A 417 15.74 -32.38 4.50
C SER A 417 16.47 -31.64 5.62
N HIS A 418 15.99 -31.78 6.85
CA HIS A 418 16.83 -31.42 8.00
C HIS A 418 18.10 -32.26 7.91
N PRO A 419 19.30 -31.67 7.99
CA PRO A 419 20.52 -32.45 8.05
C PRO A 419 20.44 -33.30 9.32
N ILE A 420 20.31 -34.62 9.16
CA ILE A 420 20.63 -35.56 10.21
C ILE A 420 22.07 -35.23 10.60
N ARG A 421 22.28 -34.67 11.79
CA ARG A 421 23.60 -34.63 12.41
C ARG A 421 24.05 -36.08 12.53
N ALA A 422 24.78 -36.57 11.52
CA ALA A 422 25.53 -37.80 11.64
C ALA A 422 26.55 -37.55 12.74
N SER A 423 26.33 -38.15 13.91
CA SER A 423 27.33 -38.27 14.96
C SER A 423 28.48 -39.09 14.39
N VAL A 424 29.47 -38.42 13.79
CA VAL A 424 30.70 -39.07 13.34
C VAL A 424 31.51 -39.41 14.59
N ALA A 425 31.38 -40.67 15.02
CA ALA A 425 32.31 -41.29 15.95
C ALA A 425 33.73 -41.20 15.38
N LYS A 426 34.68 -40.74 16.20
CA LYS A 426 36.10 -40.66 15.85
C LYS A 426 36.63 -42.03 15.38
N PRO A 427 37.28 -42.14 14.21
CA PRO A 427 37.98 -43.37 13.84
C PRO A 427 39.33 -43.45 14.58
N LYS A 428 39.60 -44.62 15.19
CA LYS A 428 40.92 -44.98 15.74
C LYS A 428 41.94 -45.14 14.59
N PRO A 429 43.23 -44.82 14.80
CA PRO A 429 44.23 -44.93 13.76
C PRO A 429 44.63 -46.40 13.58
N ARG A 430 44.75 -46.84 12.32
CA ARG A 430 45.54 -48.00 11.94
C ARG A 430 46.52 -47.63 10.84
N SER A 431 47.73 -48.14 11.05
CA SER A 431 48.99 -47.94 10.37
C SER A 431 49.06 -48.57 8.97
N GLY A 432 49.73 -47.85 8.06
CA GLY A 432 50.69 -48.40 7.10
C GLY A 432 50.18 -48.86 5.73
N GLY A 433 50.86 -48.42 4.67
CA GLY A 433 51.01 -49.22 3.44
C GLY A 433 50.80 -48.51 2.09
N SER A 434 51.88 -47.92 1.57
CA SER A 434 52.34 -47.92 0.16
C SER A 434 51.43 -47.50 -1.03
N SER A 435 51.80 -46.35 -1.61
CA SER A 435 52.19 -46.10 -3.01
C SER A 435 51.51 -46.86 -4.17
N GLY A 436 51.00 -46.10 -5.14
CA GLY A 436 50.77 -46.56 -6.51
C GLY A 436 50.27 -45.43 -7.40
N ALA A 437 51.09 -45.02 -8.35
CA ALA A 437 50.90 -43.84 -9.19
C ALA A 437 50.32 -44.19 -10.58
N PHE A 438 49.93 -43.13 -11.29
CA PHE A 438 49.94 -42.96 -12.75
C PHE A 438 48.70 -43.30 -13.61
N ARG A 439 48.16 -42.19 -14.14
CA ARG A 439 48.02 -41.81 -15.57
C ARG A 439 46.72 -42.10 -16.34
N SER A 440 46.39 -41.02 -17.04
CA SER A 440 45.40 -40.79 -18.08
C SER A 440 45.55 -41.65 -19.33
N ARG A 441 44.43 -41.80 -20.08
CA ARG A 441 44.38 -41.62 -21.53
C ARG A 441 42.93 -41.55 -22.04
N HIS A 442 42.77 -40.71 -23.06
CA HIS A 442 41.63 -40.51 -23.96
C HIS A 442 41.07 -41.78 -24.60
N PHE A 443 39.82 -41.75 -25.08
CA PHE A 443 39.49 -41.95 -26.50
C PHE A 443 38.06 -41.48 -26.85
N SER A 444 37.91 -41.15 -28.13
CA SER A 444 36.81 -40.49 -28.86
C SER A 444 35.77 -41.46 -29.46
N ALA A 445 34.70 -40.87 -30.00
CA ALA A 445 33.52 -41.43 -30.69
C ALA A 445 33.81 -42.41 -31.85
N ASP A 446 32.87 -43.33 -32.16
CA ASP A 446 31.97 -43.24 -33.33
C ASP A 446 31.02 -44.45 -33.52
N SER A 447 29.83 -44.16 -34.08
CA SER A 447 29.01 -44.94 -35.05
C SER A 447 28.34 -46.30 -34.74
N GLY A 448 27.09 -46.46 -35.21
CA GLY A 448 26.51 -47.75 -35.61
C GLY A 448 25.01 -47.96 -35.35
N GLU A 449 24.17 -47.76 -36.39
CA GLU A 449 22.73 -48.05 -36.49
C GLU A 449 22.38 -49.56 -36.44
N GLU A 450 21.17 -49.94 -35.98
CA GLU A 450 20.11 -50.59 -36.81
C GLU A 450 18.86 -51.04 -36.01
N MET A 451 17.77 -51.27 -36.76
CA MET A 451 16.35 -51.11 -36.43
C MET A 451 15.56 -52.35 -35.92
N ALA A 452 14.41 -52.04 -35.25
CA ALA A 452 13.05 -52.62 -35.39
C ALA A 452 12.67 -53.99 -34.73
N PRO A 453 11.35 -54.33 -34.56
CA PRO A 453 10.23 -53.55 -33.96
C PRO A 453 9.32 -54.44 -33.02
N PRO A 454 7.99 -54.25 -32.86
CA PRO A 454 7.33 -54.01 -31.56
C PRO A 454 6.56 -55.22 -30.99
N ALA A 455 6.18 -55.17 -29.70
CA ALA A 455 5.15 -56.05 -29.17
C ALA A 455 4.27 -55.36 -28.11
N THR A 456 2.99 -55.22 -28.43
CA THR A 456 1.83 -55.12 -27.54
C THR A 456 0.68 -55.88 -28.22
N PRO A 457 -0.44 -56.24 -27.57
CA PRO A 457 -0.70 -56.49 -26.14
C PRO A 457 -1.43 -57.85 -25.92
N VAL A 458 -1.50 -58.38 -24.69
CA VAL A 458 -2.58 -59.33 -24.31
C VAL A 458 -3.04 -59.13 -22.87
N LEU A 459 -4.34 -58.84 -22.74
CA LEU A 459 -5.14 -58.92 -21.52
C LEU A 459 -5.47 -60.38 -21.16
N SER A 460 -5.36 -60.79 -19.89
CA SER A 460 -6.43 -61.55 -19.21
C SER A 460 -6.20 -61.74 -17.69
N ALA A 461 -7.16 -61.16 -16.96
CA ALA A 461 -7.83 -61.56 -15.70
C ALA A 461 -7.24 -62.57 -14.68
N ARG A 462 -7.20 -62.06 -13.43
CA ARG A 462 -7.77 -62.58 -12.15
C ARG A 462 -7.16 -63.83 -11.48
N LYS A 463 -6.63 -63.63 -10.26
CA LYS A 463 -7.28 -63.94 -8.96
C LYS A 463 -6.35 -63.64 -7.75
N ALA A 464 -6.80 -62.81 -6.81
CA ALA A 464 -6.56 -62.99 -5.37
C ALA A 464 -7.58 -62.20 -4.53
N LYS A 465 -8.13 -62.87 -3.51
CA LYS A 465 -9.19 -62.46 -2.53
C LYS A 465 -8.81 -61.18 -1.77
N VAL A 466 -9.64 -60.15 -1.65
CA VAL A 466 -10.89 -59.97 -0.85
C VAL A 466 -10.69 -60.16 0.66
N VAL A 467 -10.56 -59.03 1.38
CA VAL A 467 -11.22 -58.78 2.67
C VAL A 467 -11.70 -57.32 2.67
N SER A 468 -12.99 -57.12 2.91
CA SER A 468 -13.66 -55.84 3.23
C SER A 468 -14.79 -56.16 4.22
N PRO A 469 -15.18 -55.21 5.09
CA PRO A 469 -16.40 -54.40 4.83
C PRO A 469 -16.20 -52.90 5.18
N LYS A 470 -16.66 -51.94 4.37
CA LYS A 470 -17.98 -51.22 4.37
C LYS A 470 -18.28 -50.41 5.66
N LEU A 471 -18.92 -49.23 5.69
CA LEU A 471 -19.26 -48.09 4.80
C LEU A 471 -20.28 -47.22 5.60
N ARG A 472 -20.29 -45.88 5.41
CA ARG A 472 -21.41 -44.91 5.66
C ARG A 472 -21.81 -44.60 7.13
N SER A 473 -22.37 -43.46 7.54
CA SER A 473 -22.68 -42.12 6.98
C SER A 473 -23.36 -41.27 8.10
N GLU A 474 -23.46 -39.95 7.89
CA GLU A 474 -24.51 -39.01 8.39
C GLU A 474 -24.51 -38.41 9.83
N SER A 475 -24.38 -37.07 9.87
CA SER A 475 -25.38 -36.06 10.27
C SER A 475 -26.22 -36.16 11.58
N ARG A 476 -26.27 -35.01 12.28
CA ARG A 476 -27.34 -34.39 13.12
C ARG A 476 -27.38 -34.59 14.65
N ARG A 477 -27.47 -33.42 15.31
CA ARG A 477 -28.29 -32.97 16.46
C ARG A 477 -28.42 -33.88 17.69
N TYR A 478 -28.09 -33.33 18.87
CA TYR A 478 -28.68 -33.79 20.14
C TYR A 478 -28.99 -32.63 21.08
N ALA A 479 -30.27 -32.53 21.44
CA ALA A 479 -30.78 -31.95 22.67
C ALA A 479 -31.86 -32.90 23.22
N ALA A 480 -32.00 -32.90 24.56
CA ALA A 480 -33.04 -33.47 25.42
C ALA A 480 -32.78 -34.85 26.12
N GLN A 481 -32.90 -34.75 27.45
CA GLN A 481 -32.87 -35.66 28.62
C GLN A 481 -33.99 -36.73 28.66
N PRO A 482 -34.12 -37.71 29.64
CA PRO A 482 -33.92 -37.56 31.11
C PRO A 482 -33.50 -38.78 32.01
N ALA A 483 -33.14 -38.41 33.28
CA ALA A 483 -33.35 -39.03 34.62
C ALA A 483 -33.09 -40.54 34.88
N ALA A 484 -32.55 -41.04 36.01
CA ALA A 484 -31.96 -40.50 37.24
C ALA A 484 -31.30 -41.66 38.02
N GLN A 485 -30.22 -41.40 38.76
CA GLN A 485 -29.95 -41.82 40.16
C GLN A 485 -28.44 -41.99 40.47
N ILE A 486 -27.99 -41.07 41.33
CA ILE A 486 -27.01 -41.24 42.43
C ILE A 486 -25.62 -41.76 42.02
N SER A 487 -24.65 -40.84 41.93
CA SER A 487 -23.23 -41.20 41.99
C SER A 487 -22.63 -40.80 43.35
N PRO A 488 -21.74 -41.63 43.92
CA PRO A 488 -21.07 -41.38 45.18
C PRO A 488 -19.84 -40.52 44.91
N PHE A 489 -19.63 -39.47 45.67
CA PHE A 489 -18.33 -39.23 46.29
C PHE A 489 -18.53 -38.24 47.44
N ALA A 490 -18.76 -38.83 48.60
CA ALA A 490 -18.36 -38.30 49.90
C ALA A 490 -16.83 -38.15 49.95
N ALA A 491 -16.34 -37.24 49.12
CA ALA A 491 -15.07 -36.53 49.23
C ALA A 491 -15.26 -35.05 48.77
N PHE A 492 -16.51 -34.60 48.62
CA PHE A 492 -16.97 -33.26 48.22
C PHE A 492 -17.16 -32.31 49.42
N GLY A 493 -16.22 -32.35 50.37
CA GLY A 493 -16.26 -31.56 51.63
C GLY A 493 -15.05 -30.66 51.88
N ALA A 494 -14.01 -30.74 51.04
CA ALA A 494 -12.76 -30.01 51.24
C ALA A 494 -12.50 -28.87 50.23
N VAL A 495 -13.38 -28.68 49.23
CA VAL A 495 -13.24 -27.64 48.20
C VAL A 495 -14.30 -26.53 48.34
N ALA A 496 -15.44 -26.83 48.98
CA ALA A 496 -16.53 -25.87 49.24
C ALA A 496 -16.26 -24.90 50.41
N ALA A 497 -15.29 -25.18 51.29
CA ALA A 497 -14.87 -24.26 52.36
C ALA A 497 -13.94 -23.13 51.86
N SER A 498 -13.32 -23.27 50.68
CA SER A 498 -12.47 -22.21 50.11
C SER A 498 -13.21 -21.24 49.18
N GLN A 499 -14.45 -21.55 48.79
CA GLN A 499 -15.26 -20.70 47.92
C GLN A 499 -16.33 -19.85 48.63
N VAL A 500 -16.73 -20.19 49.86
CA VAL A 500 -17.61 -19.32 50.68
C VAL A 500 -16.82 -18.16 51.33
N GLY A 501 -15.56 -18.39 51.73
CA GLY A 501 -14.64 -17.32 52.15
C GLY A 501 -14.24 -16.35 51.01
N LYS A 502 -14.37 -16.77 49.75
CA LYS A 502 -14.13 -15.92 48.57
C LYS A 502 -15.35 -15.08 48.15
N PHE A 503 -16.55 -15.41 48.61
CA PHE A 503 -17.76 -14.61 48.37
C PHE A 503 -17.97 -13.49 49.40
N CYS A 504 -17.43 -13.61 50.63
CA CYS A 504 -17.46 -12.54 51.64
C CYS A 504 -16.28 -11.56 51.56
N HIS A 505 -15.11 -11.97 51.02
CA HIS A 505 -13.95 -11.08 50.86
C HIS A 505 -14.02 -10.12 49.66
N VAL A 506 -14.98 -10.31 48.74
CA VAL A 506 -15.04 -9.55 47.47
C VAL A 506 -16.12 -8.44 47.50
N ARG A 507 -17.00 -8.35 48.50
CA ARG A 507 -18.12 -7.37 48.49
C ARG A 507 -18.15 -6.30 49.60
N LEU A 508 -17.05 -6.08 50.31
CA LEU A 508 -16.92 -4.98 51.29
C LEU A 508 -15.97 -3.83 50.90
N PRO A 509 -15.00 -3.99 49.98
CA PRO A 509 -14.26 -2.84 49.44
C PRO A 509 -14.99 -2.09 48.30
N GLU A 510 -16.01 -2.70 47.69
CA GLU A 510 -16.69 -2.12 46.52
C GLU A 510 -17.87 -1.21 46.85
N PHE A 511 -18.34 -1.16 48.10
CA PHE A 511 -19.44 -0.28 48.53
C PHE A 511 -18.99 1.10 49.06
N ALA A 512 -17.67 1.35 49.14
CA ALA A 512 -17.10 2.63 49.60
C ALA A 512 -16.54 3.49 48.44
N ARG A 513 -17.17 3.42 47.26
CA ARG A 513 -16.83 4.26 46.09
C ARG A 513 -17.78 5.43 45.87
N HIS A 514 -18.77 5.65 46.72
CA HIS A 514 -19.64 6.82 46.62
C HIS A 514 -19.53 7.72 47.86
N ASP A 515 -18.90 8.87 47.61
CA ASP A 515 -18.98 10.14 48.33
C ASP A 515 -18.18 10.28 49.66
N PRO A 516 -16.90 10.71 49.61
CA PRO A 516 -16.01 10.74 50.77
C PRO A 516 -16.15 11.95 51.71
N GLU A 517 -17.06 12.90 51.46
CA GLU A 517 -17.09 14.17 52.21
C GLU A 517 -18.08 14.28 53.37
N LYS A 518 -18.83 13.22 53.74
CA LYS A 518 -19.90 13.33 54.77
C LYS A 518 -19.84 12.41 56.00
N ALA A 519 -18.70 11.82 56.33
CA ALA A 519 -18.53 11.15 57.62
C ALA A 519 -17.55 11.92 58.52
N SER A 520 -18.07 12.88 59.28
CA SER A 520 -17.24 13.71 60.16
C SER A 520 -16.52 12.86 61.22
N ARG A 521 -15.20 13.09 61.36
CA ARG A 521 -14.29 12.53 62.39
C ARG A 521 -14.90 12.35 63.80
N PRO A 522 -15.78 13.25 64.30
CA PRO A 522 -16.41 13.08 65.61
C PRO A 522 -17.33 11.86 65.73
N ALA A 523 -17.99 11.42 64.66
CA ALA A 523 -18.86 10.24 64.67
C ALA A 523 -18.05 8.95 64.83
N MET A 524 -16.92 8.87 64.14
CA MET A 524 -15.95 7.77 64.25
C MET A 524 -15.30 7.70 65.63
N GLN A 525 -15.01 8.85 66.25
CA GLN A 525 -14.44 8.90 67.61
C GLN A 525 -15.46 8.51 68.69
N LYS A 526 -16.73 8.87 68.55
CA LYS A 526 -17.80 8.39 69.45
C LYS A 526 -18.03 6.88 69.32
N LEU A 527 -17.92 6.34 68.12
CA LEU A 527 -17.96 4.90 67.83
C LEU A 527 -16.81 4.15 68.50
N GLN A 528 -15.58 4.68 68.39
CA GLN A 528 -14.41 4.14 69.08
C GLN A 528 -14.57 4.17 70.60
N ALA A 529 -15.10 5.26 71.17
CA ALA A 529 -15.34 5.37 72.61
C ALA A 529 -16.41 4.37 73.11
N CYS A 530 -17.49 4.15 72.35
CA CYS A 530 -18.50 3.15 72.69
C CYS A 530 -17.95 1.71 72.60
N PHE A 531 -17.08 1.42 71.62
CA PHE A 531 -16.45 0.10 71.47
C PHE A 531 -15.41 -0.19 72.56
N LEU A 532 -14.70 0.84 73.03
CA LEU A 532 -13.76 0.73 74.16
C LEU A 532 -14.48 0.49 75.49
N GLN A 533 -15.69 1.02 75.67
CA GLN A 533 -16.52 0.69 76.82
C GLN A 533 -17.04 -0.76 76.78
N LEU A 534 -17.33 -1.29 75.58
CA LEU A 534 -17.69 -2.70 75.37
C LEU A 534 -16.52 -3.67 75.65
N SER A 535 -15.28 -3.28 75.33
CA SER A 535 -14.11 -4.15 75.51
C SER A 535 -13.62 -4.28 76.96
N ASN A 536 -14.07 -3.40 77.86
CA ASN A 536 -13.67 -3.37 79.27
C ASN A 536 -14.58 -4.19 80.21
N GLY A 537 -15.44 -5.06 79.66
CA GLY A 537 -16.09 -6.11 80.44
C GLY A 537 -17.30 -5.65 81.26
N ALA A 538 -18.03 -4.63 80.80
CA ALA A 538 -19.39 -4.40 81.29
C ALA A 538 -20.38 -5.10 80.35
N ASP A 539 -21.08 -6.09 80.89
CA ASP A 539 -22.10 -6.87 80.19
C ASP A 539 -23.22 -5.97 79.64
N THR A 540 -23.57 -6.24 78.38
CA THR A 540 -24.75 -5.76 77.63
C THR A 540 -24.79 -4.27 77.29
N VAL A 541 -24.25 -3.90 76.12
CA VAL A 541 -24.91 -2.84 75.34
C VAL A 541 -26.22 -3.42 74.83
N PRO A 542 -27.37 -2.82 75.14
CA PRO A 542 -28.65 -3.35 74.71
C PRO A 542 -28.68 -3.46 73.18
N THR A 543 -29.05 -4.63 72.68
CA THR A 543 -29.05 -4.96 71.25
C THR A 543 -29.81 -3.94 70.40
N HIS A 544 -30.77 -3.21 70.98
CA HIS A 544 -31.50 -2.14 70.33
C HIS A 544 -30.65 -0.89 70.03
N VAL A 545 -29.67 -0.54 70.88
CA VAL A 545 -28.80 0.63 70.66
C VAL A 545 -27.80 0.36 69.53
N PHE A 546 -27.28 -0.86 69.45
CA PHE A 546 -26.36 -1.27 68.38
C PHE A 546 -27.10 -1.45 67.05
N ARG A 547 -28.35 -1.95 67.09
CA ARG A 547 -29.27 -2.04 65.95
C ARG A 547 -29.60 -0.65 65.37
N ASP A 548 -29.95 0.31 66.22
CA ASP A 548 -30.27 1.69 65.80
C ASP A 548 -29.08 2.38 65.12
N LEU A 549 -27.86 2.08 65.57
CA LEU A 549 -26.63 2.63 65.00
C LEU A 549 -26.33 2.02 63.61
N LEU A 550 -26.54 0.72 63.46
CA LEU A 550 -26.35 0.00 62.19
C LEU A 550 -27.36 0.45 61.13
N GLN A 551 -28.63 0.64 61.50
CA GLN A 551 -29.66 1.16 60.58
C GLN A 551 -29.41 2.62 60.17
N LYS A 552 -28.80 3.44 61.04
CA LYS A 552 -28.41 4.82 60.69
C LYS A 552 -27.20 4.89 59.76
N LEU A 553 -26.26 3.96 59.90
CA LEU A 553 -25.04 3.90 59.06
C LEU A 553 -25.28 3.20 57.73
N LEU A 554 -26.25 2.27 57.67
CA LEU A 554 -26.58 1.46 56.51
C LEU A 554 -28.09 1.48 56.25
N PRO A 555 -28.67 2.64 55.85
CA PRO A 555 -30.13 2.81 55.72
C PRO A 555 -30.75 1.99 54.57
N GLN A 556 -29.91 1.36 53.74
CA GLN A 556 -30.30 0.55 52.58
C GLN A 556 -30.49 -0.94 52.93
N VAL A 557 -30.15 -1.36 54.16
CA VAL A 557 -30.17 -2.78 54.58
C VAL A 557 -31.48 -3.09 55.30
N SER A 558 -32.11 -4.22 54.96
CA SER A 558 -33.42 -4.57 55.52
C SER A 558 -33.32 -4.98 56.98
N GLU A 559 -34.38 -4.72 57.76
CA GLU A 559 -34.43 -5.02 59.19
C GLU A 559 -34.23 -6.52 59.50
N LEU A 560 -34.55 -7.39 58.54
CA LEU A 560 -34.38 -8.83 58.63
C LEU A 560 -32.88 -9.23 58.60
N GLU A 561 -32.07 -8.56 57.79
CA GLU A 561 -30.63 -8.82 57.66
C GLU A 561 -29.86 -8.33 58.88
N VAL A 562 -30.29 -7.22 59.47
CA VAL A 562 -29.74 -6.71 60.74
C VAL A 562 -30.03 -7.68 61.89
N ASN A 563 -31.20 -8.33 61.89
CA ASN A 563 -31.56 -9.32 62.90
C ASN A 563 -30.82 -10.65 62.74
N LEU A 564 -30.45 -11.03 61.51
CA LEU A 564 -29.61 -12.20 61.23
C LEU A 564 -28.19 -12.05 61.78
N LEU A 565 -27.60 -10.85 61.64
CA LEU A 565 -26.28 -10.51 62.18
C LEU A 565 -26.23 -10.49 63.72
N LEU A 566 -27.37 -10.26 64.37
CA LEU A 566 -27.49 -10.18 65.82
C LEU A 566 -28.01 -11.48 66.46
N SER A 567 -28.05 -12.60 65.71
CA SER A 567 -28.50 -13.88 66.26
C SER A 567 -27.48 -14.46 67.28
N PRO A 568 -27.95 -15.17 68.32
CA PRO A 568 -27.09 -15.58 69.46
C PRO A 568 -25.94 -16.53 69.07
N CYS A 569 -26.01 -17.17 67.90
CA CYS A 569 -24.97 -18.06 67.41
C CYS A 569 -23.72 -17.33 66.87
N ALA A 570 -23.76 -16.00 66.69
CA ALA A 570 -22.63 -15.22 66.20
C ALA A 570 -21.75 -14.58 67.29
N VAL A 571 -22.08 -14.77 68.58
CA VAL A 571 -21.49 -13.99 69.70
C VAL A 571 -20.39 -14.73 70.50
N SER A 572 -20.04 -15.98 70.18
CA SER A 572 -18.94 -16.68 70.87
C SER A 572 -17.61 -16.76 70.11
N ALA A 573 -17.54 -16.24 68.88
CA ALA A 573 -16.32 -16.24 68.06
C ALA A 573 -15.60 -14.87 68.02
N THR A 574 -16.12 -13.87 68.72
CA THR A 574 -15.79 -12.46 68.46
C THR A 574 -14.87 -11.81 69.50
N HIS A 575 -14.31 -12.53 70.48
CA HIS A 575 -13.43 -11.89 71.49
C HIS A 575 -11.93 -12.16 71.30
N THR A 576 -11.56 -13.33 70.78
CA THR A 576 -10.15 -13.72 70.56
C THR A 576 -9.63 -13.26 69.20
N ASP A 577 -10.46 -13.38 68.15
CA ASP A 577 -10.09 -12.94 66.80
C ASP A 577 -10.06 -11.42 66.68
N LEU A 578 -10.88 -10.69 67.44
CA LEU A 578 -10.86 -9.23 67.48
C LEU A 578 -9.63 -8.67 68.23
N ARG A 579 -9.12 -9.35 69.26
CA ARG A 579 -7.84 -8.98 69.90
C ARG A 579 -6.65 -9.22 68.98
N ARG A 580 -6.68 -10.31 68.20
CA ARG A 580 -5.67 -10.61 67.18
C ARG A 580 -5.71 -9.59 66.04
N LEU A 581 -6.90 -9.28 65.52
CA LEU A 581 -7.11 -8.20 64.55
C LEU A 581 -6.68 -6.84 65.11
N LEU A 582 -6.96 -6.52 66.37
CA LEU A 582 -6.52 -5.27 67.01
C LEU A 582 -5.00 -5.20 67.20
N SER A 583 -4.31 -6.32 67.46
CA SER A 583 -2.85 -6.37 67.52
C SER A 583 -2.20 -6.28 66.13
N GLU A 584 -2.86 -6.81 65.09
CA GLU A 584 -2.46 -6.64 63.69
C GLU A 584 -2.79 -5.23 63.17
N LEU A 585 -3.84 -4.58 63.70
CA LEU A 585 -4.26 -3.21 63.36
C LEU A 585 -3.52 -2.12 64.16
N GLN A 586 -2.77 -2.47 65.22
CA GLN A 586 -2.00 -1.51 66.02
C GLN A 586 -0.63 -1.13 65.44
N LEU A 587 -0.27 -1.66 64.27
CA LEU A 587 0.75 -1.06 63.41
C LEU A 587 0.16 -0.84 62.01
N SER A 588 -0.50 0.33 61.91
CA SER A 588 -0.72 1.10 60.69
C SER A 588 -1.83 0.67 59.71
N ALA A 589 -3.10 0.77 60.12
CA ALA A 589 -4.19 0.79 59.13
C ALA A 589 -4.07 1.98 58.13
N GLU A 590 -3.37 3.06 58.51
CA GLU A 590 -2.98 4.13 57.59
C GLU A 590 -1.78 3.72 56.72
N ASP A 591 -0.69 3.13 57.23
CA ASP A 591 0.43 2.74 56.36
C ASP A 591 0.14 1.49 55.51
N GLU A 592 -0.67 0.53 55.97
CA GLU A 592 -1.11 -0.62 55.16
C GLU A 592 -2.06 -0.16 54.05
N ARG A 593 -2.98 0.76 54.34
CA ARG A 593 -3.85 1.37 53.31
C ARG A 593 -3.06 2.28 52.39
N GLU A 594 -2.09 3.06 52.90
CA GLU A 594 -1.20 3.89 52.09
C GLU A 594 -0.24 3.03 51.27
N ARG A 595 0.18 1.87 51.77
CA ARG A 595 0.99 0.87 51.07
C ARG A 595 0.18 0.19 49.97
N GLN A 596 -1.05 -0.26 50.25
CA GLN A 596 -1.97 -0.77 49.23
C GLN A 596 -2.35 0.30 48.20
N LEU A 597 -2.52 1.57 48.61
CA LEU A 597 -2.77 2.68 47.69
C LEU A 597 -1.52 3.02 46.87
N LYS A 598 -0.32 2.95 47.46
CA LYS A 598 0.98 3.10 46.77
C LYS A 598 1.21 1.95 45.80
N GLU A 599 0.84 0.73 46.17
CA GLU A 599 0.96 -0.48 45.36
C GLU A 599 -0.06 -0.46 44.22
N ALA A 600 -1.32 -0.14 44.47
CA ALA A 600 -2.32 0.11 43.43
C ALA A 600 -1.94 1.28 42.52
N ARG A 601 -1.39 2.38 43.05
CA ARG A 601 -0.84 3.49 42.24
C ARG A 601 0.36 3.02 41.41
N ARG A 602 1.20 2.14 41.94
CA ARG A 602 2.36 1.56 41.24
C ARG A 602 1.91 0.59 40.15
N GLU A 603 0.87 -0.20 40.38
CA GLU A 603 0.25 -1.09 39.38
C GLU A 603 -0.48 -0.29 38.30
N VAL A 604 -1.26 0.73 38.67
CA VAL A 604 -1.86 1.67 37.71
C VAL A 604 -0.77 2.40 36.92
N LEU A 605 0.34 2.79 37.55
CA LEU A 605 1.48 3.39 36.86
C LEU A 605 2.18 2.38 35.94
N ALA A 606 2.31 1.11 36.36
CA ALA A 606 2.86 0.03 35.54
C ALA A 606 1.95 -0.28 34.33
N LEU A 607 0.63 -0.37 34.53
CA LEU A 607 -0.36 -0.51 33.46
C LEU A 607 -0.36 0.70 32.53
N LYS A 608 -0.30 1.92 33.05
CA LYS A 608 -0.12 3.14 32.25
C LYS A 608 1.19 3.10 31.45
N ASN A 609 2.27 2.56 32.01
CA ASN A 609 3.55 2.41 31.30
C ASN A 609 3.50 1.30 30.24
N VAL A 610 2.74 0.22 30.45
CA VAL A 610 2.49 -0.82 29.43
C VAL A 610 1.64 -0.25 28.30
N LEU A 611 0.55 0.46 28.62
CA LEU A 611 -0.32 1.13 27.65
C LEU A 611 0.41 2.21 26.85
N ARG A 612 1.31 2.99 27.47
CA ARG A 612 2.19 3.95 26.78
C ARG A 612 3.14 3.31 25.76
N ARG A 613 3.43 2.00 25.91
CA ARG A 613 4.31 1.24 25.03
C ARG A 613 3.54 0.50 23.93
N GLN A 614 2.22 0.43 24.01
CA GLN A 614 1.40 -0.17 22.97
C GLN A 614 1.19 0.82 21.80
N PRO A 615 1.01 0.29 20.59
CA PRO A 615 0.48 1.07 19.47
C PRO A 615 -0.82 1.76 19.86
N LEU A 616 -0.93 3.06 19.59
CA LEU A 616 -2.20 3.79 19.67
C LEU A 616 -3.04 3.43 18.43
N GLU A 617 -4.23 2.90 18.66
CA GLU A 617 -5.26 2.70 17.64
C GLU A 617 -6.33 3.77 17.79
N PHE A 618 -6.78 4.34 16.67
CA PHE A 618 -7.81 5.38 16.63
C PHE A 618 -8.43 5.49 15.24
N THR A 619 -9.62 6.07 15.17
CA THR A 619 -10.39 6.27 13.94
C THR A 619 -10.42 7.75 13.55
N VAL A 620 -10.35 8.02 12.24
CA VAL A 620 -10.45 9.37 11.67
C VAL A 620 -11.56 9.39 10.63
N GLY A 621 -12.49 10.32 10.81
CA GLY A 621 -13.54 10.64 9.84
C GLY A 621 -13.24 11.94 9.10
N GLN A 622 -13.54 11.98 7.81
CA GLN A 622 -13.58 13.21 7.02
C GLN A 622 -14.94 13.31 6.34
N TYR A 623 -15.56 14.49 6.43
CA TYR A 623 -16.85 14.74 5.81
C TYR A 623 -16.96 16.19 5.31
N ASN A 624 -17.23 16.36 4.02
CA ASN A 624 -17.62 17.65 3.46
C ASN A 624 -19.14 17.84 3.63
N ILE A 625 -19.56 18.82 4.43
CA ILE A 625 -20.96 18.91 4.89
C ILE A 625 -21.80 19.95 4.13
N LEU A 626 -21.18 20.95 3.51
CA LEU A 626 -21.84 21.96 2.68
C LEU A 626 -23.14 22.50 3.29
N ALA A 627 -23.11 22.90 4.57
CA ALA A 627 -24.30 22.94 5.41
C ALA A 627 -25.37 23.98 5.01
N GLY A 628 -25.01 25.21 4.65
CA GLY A 628 -25.98 26.27 4.28
C GLY A 628 -26.04 26.64 2.79
N TYR A 629 -25.10 26.18 1.95
CA TYR A 629 -24.93 26.73 0.59
C TYR A 629 -24.79 25.66 -0.51
N MET A 630 -25.90 25.09 -0.97
CA MET A 630 -25.91 24.21 -2.14
C MET A 630 -26.14 24.93 -3.49
N GLY A 631 -26.58 26.19 -3.45
CA GLY A 631 -27.17 26.87 -4.61
C GLY A 631 -26.21 27.43 -5.68
N ASN A 632 -24.90 27.16 -5.64
CA ASN A 632 -23.94 27.78 -6.58
C ASN A 632 -22.67 26.95 -6.89
N ASN A 633 -22.51 25.76 -6.29
CA ASN A 633 -21.31 24.93 -6.45
C ASN A 633 -21.49 23.76 -7.44
N MET A 634 -22.72 23.47 -7.77
CA MET A 634 -23.11 22.45 -8.73
C MET A 634 -23.76 23.13 -9.94
N GLU A 635 -23.97 22.38 -11.01
CA GLU A 635 -25.03 22.70 -11.96
C GLU A 635 -26.23 23.36 -11.26
N PRO A 636 -26.92 24.30 -11.91
CA PRO A 636 -27.98 25.04 -11.24
C PRO A 636 -28.89 24.07 -10.48
N TRP A 637 -28.94 24.20 -9.15
CA TRP A 637 -29.45 23.18 -8.22
C TRP A 637 -30.86 22.67 -8.57
N PHE A 638 -31.61 23.46 -9.34
CA PHE A 638 -32.88 23.11 -9.93
C PHE A 638 -32.86 21.94 -10.93
N LEU A 639 -31.70 21.44 -11.35
CA LEU A 639 -31.63 20.27 -12.22
C LEU A 639 -31.84 18.95 -11.48
N TYR A 640 -31.70 18.91 -10.15
CA TYR A 640 -31.91 17.71 -9.32
C TYR A 640 -33.37 17.26 -9.26
N GLY A 641 -34.33 18.16 -9.50
CA GLY A 641 -35.75 17.85 -9.32
C GLY A 641 -36.48 17.35 -10.55
N ILE A 642 -35.85 17.37 -11.73
CA ILE A 642 -36.56 17.18 -13.01
C ILE A 642 -35.89 16.06 -13.81
N ASP A 643 -36.70 15.08 -14.20
CA ASP A 643 -36.29 14.07 -15.18
C ASP A 643 -36.33 14.68 -16.59
N MET A 644 -35.16 14.82 -17.21
CA MET A 644 -35.02 15.40 -18.54
C MET A 644 -33.90 14.73 -19.32
N SER A 645 -34.06 14.65 -20.65
CA SER A 645 -33.04 14.07 -21.52
C SER A 645 -31.73 14.89 -21.47
N GLU A 646 -30.60 14.24 -21.72
CA GLU A 646 -29.28 14.87 -21.72
C GLU A 646 -29.19 16.08 -22.68
N ALA A 647 -29.85 15.97 -23.85
CA ALA A 647 -29.94 17.06 -24.83
C ALA A 647 -30.73 18.26 -24.29
N ARG A 648 -31.85 18.02 -23.59
CA ARG A 648 -32.65 19.07 -22.96
C ARG A 648 -31.90 19.73 -21.80
N ARG A 649 -31.19 18.95 -20.99
CA ARG A 649 -30.33 19.46 -19.90
C ARG A 649 -29.26 20.40 -20.44
N LYS A 650 -28.55 20.00 -21.50
CA LYS A 650 -27.53 20.85 -22.17
C LYS A 650 -28.13 22.16 -22.67
N GLU A 651 -29.33 22.14 -23.23
CA GLU A 651 -30.02 23.35 -23.70
C GLU A 651 -30.46 24.26 -22.56
N VAL A 652 -31.04 23.71 -21.49
CA VAL A 652 -31.40 24.46 -20.27
C VAL A 652 -30.16 25.13 -19.66
N PHE A 653 -29.04 24.40 -19.60
CA PHE A 653 -27.77 24.92 -19.10
C PHE A 653 -27.23 26.06 -19.99
N ARG A 654 -27.29 25.92 -21.31
CA ARG A 654 -26.90 26.95 -22.28
C ARG A 654 -27.74 28.22 -22.14
N LEU A 655 -29.06 28.08 -22.01
CA LEU A 655 -29.99 29.19 -21.82
C LEU A 655 -29.79 29.89 -20.47
N HIS A 656 -29.54 29.12 -19.41
CA HIS A 656 -29.22 29.66 -18.08
C HIS A 656 -27.88 30.42 -18.06
N GLY A 657 -26.90 29.93 -18.83
CA GLY A 657 -25.58 30.57 -18.97
C GLY A 657 -25.58 31.87 -19.78
N ALA A 658 -26.66 32.19 -20.49
CA ALA A 658 -26.76 33.40 -21.31
C ALA A 658 -26.59 34.67 -20.45
N ARG A 659 -25.82 35.63 -20.97
CA ARG A 659 -25.54 36.92 -20.34
C ARG A 659 -26.18 38.04 -21.15
N GLY A 660 -26.68 39.07 -20.47
CA GLY A 660 -27.16 40.30 -21.10
C GLY A 660 -26.03 41.16 -21.66
N SER A 661 -26.38 42.26 -22.32
CA SER A 661 -25.44 43.23 -22.90
C SER A 661 -24.53 43.92 -21.88
N ASP A 662 -24.85 43.83 -20.59
CA ASP A 662 -24.09 44.34 -19.45
C ASP A 662 -23.19 43.26 -18.79
N GLY A 663 -23.14 42.05 -19.37
CA GLY A 663 -22.38 40.92 -18.85
C GLY A 663 -22.98 40.25 -17.61
N LYS A 664 -24.16 40.68 -17.16
CA LYS A 664 -24.87 40.09 -16.01
C LYS A 664 -25.82 38.96 -16.46
N PRO A 665 -26.20 38.04 -15.55
CA PRO A 665 -27.27 37.08 -15.82
C PRO A 665 -28.56 37.82 -16.20
N ALA A 666 -29.22 37.40 -17.28
CA ALA A 666 -30.38 38.11 -17.84
C ALA A 666 -31.53 38.30 -16.84
N ASN A 667 -31.67 37.38 -15.88
CA ASN A 667 -32.60 37.46 -14.76
C ASN A 667 -31.88 36.95 -13.50
N PRO A 668 -31.71 37.73 -12.42
CA PRO A 668 -31.09 37.24 -11.18
C PRO A 668 -32.13 36.63 -10.20
N GLY A 669 -31.74 35.53 -9.55
CA GLY A 669 -32.51 34.89 -8.47
C GLY A 669 -33.55 33.84 -8.91
N TRP A 670 -33.78 32.82 -8.08
CA TRP A 670 -34.84 31.82 -8.29
C TRP A 670 -36.21 32.44 -7.94
N PRO A 671 -37.30 32.16 -8.68
CA PRO A 671 -37.35 31.36 -9.91
C PRO A 671 -37.09 32.20 -11.19
N ASN A 672 -36.77 33.48 -11.07
CA ASN A 672 -36.71 34.42 -12.20
C ASN A 672 -35.69 34.02 -13.28
N TYR A 673 -34.56 33.40 -12.93
CA TYR A 673 -33.58 32.93 -13.92
C TYR A 673 -33.99 31.67 -14.70
N VAL A 674 -35.07 30.98 -14.32
CA VAL A 674 -35.61 29.83 -15.07
C VAL A 674 -36.95 30.10 -15.73
N ARG A 675 -37.60 31.23 -15.43
CA ARG A 675 -38.86 31.60 -16.10
C ARG A 675 -38.63 31.71 -17.62
N GLY A 676 -39.36 30.90 -18.39
CA GLY A 676 -39.18 30.79 -19.85
C GLY A 676 -38.12 29.77 -20.29
N ILE A 677 -37.38 29.18 -19.36
CA ILE A 677 -36.46 28.04 -19.59
C ILE A 677 -37.11 26.73 -19.13
N LEU A 678 -37.69 26.73 -17.93
CA LEU A 678 -38.47 25.64 -17.35
C LEU A 678 -39.97 25.94 -17.38
N THR A 679 -40.78 24.90 -17.40
CA THR A 679 -42.24 24.97 -17.24
C THR A 679 -42.62 25.22 -15.78
N GLU A 680 -43.84 25.72 -15.54
CA GLU A 680 -44.35 25.97 -14.18
C GLU A 680 -44.44 24.67 -13.34
N GLU A 681 -44.67 23.52 -13.98
CA GLU A 681 -44.72 22.22 -13.31
C GLU A 681 -43.33 21.75 -12.89
N GLU A 682 -42.33 21.91 -13.76
CA GLU A 682 -40.92 21.65 -13.47
C GLU A 682 -40.41 22.54 -12.33
N ILE A 683 -40.77 23.84 -12.33
CA ILE A 683 -40.44 24.78 -11.25
C ILE A 683 -41.03 24.30 -9.92
N ARG A 684 -42.30 23.87 -9.89
CA ARG A 684 -42.93 23.34 -8.66
C ARG A 684 -42.23 22.07 -8.17
N ARG A 685 -41.88 21.16 -9.07
CA ARG A 685 -41.19 19.92 -8.71
C ARG A 685 -39.80 20.19 -8.12
N VAL A 686 -39.08 21.16 -8.67
CA VAL A 686 -37.81 21.64 -8.12
C VAL A 686 -37.98 22.21 -6.72
N GLU A 687 -39.01 23.03 -6.49
CA GLU A 687 -39.29 23.62 -5.17
C GLU A 687 -39.65 22.55 -4.13
N GLU A 688 -40.33 21.46 -4.55
CA GLU A 688 -40.63 20.31 -3.70
C GLU A 688 -39.35 19.57 -3.28
N VAL A 689 -38.51 19.20 -4.25
CA VAL A 689 -37.22 18.52 -4.03
C VAL A 689 -36.27 19.38 -3.19
N HIS A 690 -36.24 20.69 -3.42
CA HIS A 690 -35.50 21.64 -2.60
C HIS A 690 -35.93 21.60 -1.14
N ARG A 691 -37.24 21.68 -0.90
CA ARG A 691 -37.79 21.62 0.46
C ARG A 691 -37.47 20.29 1.16
N GLU A 692 -37.48 19.19 0.42
CA GLU A 692 -37.26 17.85 0.98
C GLU A 692 -35.79 17.54 1.31
N HIS A 693 -34.85 17.95 0.44
CA HIS A 693 -33.46 17.51 0.49
C HIS A 693 -32.42 18.63 0.66
N PHE A 694 -32.72 19.86 0.25
CA PHE A 694 -31.73 20.95 0.21
C PHE A 694 -31.94 22.01 1.30
N ASP A 695 -33.19 22.20 1.74
CA ASP A 695 -33.54 23.22 2.73
C ASP A 695 -32.88 22.94 4.08
N TRP A 696 -32.15 23.94 4.59
CA TRP A 696 -31.30 23.80 5.79
C TRP A 696 -32.06 23.27 7.02
N PRO A 697 -33.27 23.78 7.37
CA PRO A 697 -34.03 23.29 8.52
C PRO A 697 -34.33 21.80 8.49
N ASN A 698 -34.50 21.19 7.31
CA ASN A 698 -34.83 19.77 7.15
C ASN A 698 -33.59 18.88 7.03
N ARG A 699 -32.46 19.47 6.66
CA ARG A 699 -31.21 18.76 6.37
C ARG A 699 -30.24 18.72 7.55
N LYS A 700 -30.21 19.77 8.36
CA LYS A 700 -29.24 19.96 9.45
C LYS A 700 -29.18 18.80 10.46
N ASP A 701 -30.31 18.16 10.74
CA ASP A 701 -30.39 17.05 11.71
C ASP A 701 -29.91 15.73 11.07
N ARG A 702 -30.20 15.50 9.79
CA ARG A 702 -29.68 14.37 9.02
C ARG A 702 -28.15 14.41 8.88
N LEU A 703 -27.58 15.60 8.69
CA LEU A 703 -26.12 15.78 8.68
C LEU A 703 -25.48 15.36 10.02
N LEU A 704 -26.15 15.65 11.14
CA LEU A 704 -25.70 15.22 12.47
C LEU A 704 -25.88 13.71 12.68
N GLU A 705 -26.91 13.10 12.11
CA GLU A 705 -27.09 11.63 12.13
C GLU A 705 -25.92 10.94 11.41
N VAL A 706 -25.53 11.41 10.22
CA VAL A 706 -24.33 10.89 9.53
C VAL A 706 -23.07 11.06 10.39
N ILE A 707 -22.91 12.20 11.06
CA ILE A 707 -21.77 12.44 11.97
C ILE A 707 -21.77 11.47 13.15
N ARG A 708 -22.95 11.20 13.73
CA ARG A 708 -23.11 10.25 14.82
C ARG A 708 -22.79 8.82 14.37
N ASP A 709 -23.26 8.43 13.19
CA ASP A 709 -23.10 7.08 12.65
C ASP A 709 -21.66 6.75 12.25
N MET A 710 -20.84 7.77 11.93
CA MET A 710 -19.39 7.58 11.70
C MET A 710 -18.67 7.06 12.95
N ASP A 711 -19.11 7.42 14.17
CA ASP A 711 -18.54 7.00 15.46
C ASP A 711 -17.00 7.04 15.53
N VAL A 712 -16.39 8.17 15.13
CA VAL A 712 -14.92 8.31 15.03
C VAL A 712 -14.27 8.98 16.22
N ASP A 713 -12.99 8.71 16.48
CA ASP A 713 -12.24 9.39 17.56
C ASP A 713 -11.86 10.83 17.19
N ILE A 714 -11.56 11.07 15.91
CA ILE A 714 -11.18 12.38 15.36
C ILE A 714 -11.99 12.63 14.08
N LEU A 715 -12.57 13.82 13.96
CA LEU A 715 -13.46 14.20 12.87
C LEU A 715 -12.98 15.49 12.20
N SER A 716 -12.95 15.47 10.86
CA SER A 716 -12.65 16.63 10.03
C SER A 716 -13.88 17.02 9.22
N LEU A 717 -14.44 18.20 9.50
CA LEU A 717 -15.59 18.74 8.77
C LEU A 717 -15.13 19.88 7.86
N VAL A 718 -15.46 19.77 6.57
CA VAL A 718 -15.11 20.76 5.54
C VAL A 718 -16.37 21.43 5.01
N GLU A 719 -16.22 22.68 4.58
CA GLU A 719 -17.34 23.58 4.23
C GLU A 719 -18.39 23.66 5.34
N CYS A 720 -17.89 23.68 6.58
CA CYS A 720 -18.69 23.80 7.79
C CYS A 720 -19.07 25.27 8.00
N ASP A 721 -20.29 25.64 7.62
CA ASP A 721 -20.98 26.82 8.14
C ASP A 721 -21.91 26.41 9.30
N HIS A 722 -22.59 27.39 9.91
CA HIS A 722 -23.41 27.18 11.11
C HIS A 722 -22.67 26.49 12.27
N TYR A 723 -21.35 26.72 12.36
CA TYR A 723 -20.51 26.08 13.38
C TYR A 723 -20.93 26.47 14.79
N GLU A 724 -21.02 27.77 15.09
CA GLU A 724 -21.28 28.25 16.46
C GLU A 724 -22.72 27.99 16.91
N ASP A 725 -23.70 28.04 16.00
CA ASP A 725 -25.13 27.95 16.31
C ASP A 725 -25.71 26.52 16.21
N HIS A 726 -25.09 25.61 15.46
CA HIS A 726 -25.60 24.24 15.27
C HIS A 726 -24.55 23.16 15.55
N PHE A 727 -23.42 23.15 14.84
CA PHE A 727 -22.50 22.01 14.91
C PHE A 727 -21.72 21.94 16.22
N LYS A 728 -21.22 23.05 16.74
CA LYS A 728 -20.46 23.07 18.00
C LYS A 728 -21.26 22.53 19.19
N PRO A 729 -22.48 23.02 19.50
CA PRO A 729 -23.25 22.46 20.61
C PRO A 729 -23.65 20.98 20.37
N ALA A 730 -23.93 20.60 19.12
CA ALA A 730 -24.25 19.20 18.79
C ALA A 730 -23.03 18.27 18.95
N LEU A 731 -21.83 18.71 18.54
CA LEU A 731 -20.58 17.98 18.72
C LEU A 731 -20.23 17.83 20.20
N GLU A 732 -20.43 18.88 21.00
CA GLU A 732 -20.27 18.84 22.46
C GLU A 732 -21.23 17.81 23.11
N GLU A 733 -22.50 17.76 22.66
CA GLU A 733 -23.48 16.76 23.10
C GLU A 733 -23.07 15.33 22.71
N LEU A 734 -22.46 15.16 21.54
CA LEU A 734 -21.88 13.88 21.08
C LEU A 734 -20.55 13.53 21.79
N GLY A 735 -20.05 14.37 22.69
CA GLY A 735 -18.82 14.13 23.45
C GLY A 735 -17.53 14.52 22.72
N TYR A 736 -17.59 15.44 21.76
CA TYR A 736 -16.43 15.99 21.07
C TYR A 736 -16.07 17.38 21.60
N ASP A 737 -14.76 17.63 21.73
CA ASP A 737 -14.23 18.99 21.67
C ASP A 737 -13.91 19.34 20.22
N SER A 738 -13.91 20.62 19.87
CA SER A 738 -13.67 21.04 18.48
C SER A 738 -13.03 22.42 18.35
N THR A 739 -12.38 22.62 17.21
CA THR A 739 -11.89 23.93 16.75
C THR A 739 -12.29 24.15 15.30
N TRP A 740 -12.62 25.39 14.96
CA TRP A 740 -13.04 25.76 13.61
C TRP A 740 -12.45 27.11 13.21
N ARG A 741 -12.22 27.26 11.91
CA ARG A 741 -11.79 28.53 11.31
C ARG A 741 -12.53 28.81 10.02
N LYS A 742 -13.14 29.99 9.98
CA LYS A 742 -13.81 30.56 8.81
C LYS A 742 -12.83 30.84 7.67
N ARG A 743 -13.28 30.68 6.43
CA ARG A 743 -12.55 31.15 5.24
C ARG A 743 -12.31 32.68 5.30
N PRO A 744 -11.14 33.17 4.84
CA PRO A 744 -10.80 34.60 4.87
C PRO A 744 -11.64 35.47 3.91
N ARG A 745 -12.31 34.87 2.92
CA ARG A 745 -13.18 35.61 1.99
C ARG A 745 -14.38 36.21 2.76
N PRO A 746 -14.62 37.53 2.70
CA PRO A 746 -15.69 38.17 3.47
C PRO A 746 -17.10 37.63 3.20
N SER A 747 -17.38 37.22 1.96
CA SER A 747 -18.69 36.69 1.55
C SER A 747 -18.90 35.22 1.91
N SER A 748 -17.87 34.49 2.35
CA SER A 748 -18.01 33.10 2.75
C SER A 748 -18.61 33.02 4.16
N ALA A 749 -19.38 31.96 4.44
CA ALA A 749 -19.96 31.69 5.77
C ALA A 749 -19.35 30.45 6.45
N ASP A 750 -18.62 29.65 5.69
CA ASP A 750 -18.10 28.34 6.02
C ASP A 750 -16.59 28.35 6.32
N GLY A 751 -16.10 27.21 6.80
CA GLY A 751 -14.73 26.99 7.21
C GLY A 751 -14.37 25.51 7.33
N CYS A 752 -13.21 25.24 7.93
CA CYS A 752 -12.78 23.88 8.29
C CYS A 752 -12.86 23.71 9.80
N CYS A 753 -13.39 22.57 10.25
CA CYS A 753 -13.46 22.17 11.66
C CYS A 753 -12.67 20.88 11.88
N VAL A 754 -11.96 20.81 13.00
CA VAL A 754 -11.37 19.59 13.55
C VAL A 754 -12.00 19.34 14.91
N ALA A 755 -12.58 18.15 15.10
CA ALA A 755 -13.18 17.71 16.35
C ALA A 755 -12.53 16.42 16.83
N TRP A 756 -12.49 16.18 18.14
CA TRP A 756 -11.91 14.98 18.75
C TRP A 756 -12.68 14.56 20.00
N ARG A 757 -12.76 13.25 20.24
CA ARG A 757 -13.54 12.68 21.35
C ARG A 757 -12.90 13.03 22.69
N GLN A 758 -13.69 13.64 23.58
CA GLN A 758 -13.27 13.99 24.93
C GLN A 758 -12.84 12.74 25.70
N GLY A 759 -11.75 12.85 26.46
CA GLY A 759 -11.19 11.72 27.22
C GLY A 759 -10.41 10.70 26.40
N VAL A 760 -10.49 10.72 25.06
CA VAL A 760 -9.61 9.96 24.16
C VAL A 760 -8.41 10.80 23.75
N PHE A 761 -8.66 12.04 23.30
CA PHE A 761 -7.63 13.01 22.92
C PHE A 761 -7.78 14.33 23.67
N GLU A 762 -6.66 15.02 23.88
CA GLU A 762 -6.57 16.39 24.36
C GLU A 762 -5.84 17.24 23.31
N MET A 763 -6.33 18.44 23.00
CA MET A 763 -5.63 19.36 22.11
C MET A 763 -4.44 20.00 22.84
N GLN A 764 -3.27 19.97 22.20
CA GLN A 764 -2.06 20.62 22.71
C GLN A 764 -1.81 21.97 22.06
N ALA A 765 -2.06 22.07 20.76
CA ALA A 765 -1.83 23.27 19.98
C ALA A 765 -2.70 23.26 18.72
N GLU A 766 -2.97 24.44 18.19
CA GLU A 766 -3.67 24.62 16.92
C GLU A 766 -3.03 25.76 16.11
N GLN A 767 -3.15 25.69 14.80
CA GLN A 767 -2.76 26.75 13.88
C GLN A 767 -3.67 26.75 12.66
N SER A 768 -3.95 27.93 12.12
CA SER A 768 -4.68 28.09 10.87
C SER A 768 -3.82 28.73 9.79
N VAL A 769 -4.03 28.32 8.55
CA VAL A 769 -3.24 28.75 7.38
C VAL A 769 -4.18 29.31 6.33
N GLU A 770 -4.18 30.63 6.15
CA GLU A 770 -4.91 31.28 5.06
C GLU A 770 -4.05 31.24 3.78
N PHE A 771 -4.54 30.60 2.72
CA PHE A 771 -3.76 30.47 1.50
C PHE A 771 -3.69 31.77 0.72
N ILE A 772 -2.51 32.06 0.19
CA ILE A 772 -2.32 33.09 -0.83
C ILE A 772 -2.72 32.47 -2.17
N ASP A 773 -3.86 32.93 -2.72
CA ASP A 773 -4.48 32.36 -3.92
C ASP A 773 -4.15 33.15 -5.18
N LYS A 774 -4.01 34.47 -5.11
CA LYS A 774 -3.51 35.30 -6.21
C LYS A 774 -2.72 36.49 -5.67
N LEU A 775 -1.64 36.84 -6.36
CA LEU A 775 -0.92 38.09 -6.16
C LEU A 775 -1.16 38.95 -7.40
N CYS A 776 -1.76 40.14 -7.23
CA CYS A 776 -1.91 41.09 -8.33
C CYS A 776 -0.69 42.02 -8.36
N PRO A 777 0.24 41.89 -9.32
CA PRO A 777 1.49 42.66 -9.30
C PRO A 777 1.28 44.16 -9.45
N LYS A 778 0.18 44.58 -10.09
CA LYS A 778 -0.13 45.99 -10.37
C LYS A 778 -0.68 46.74 -9.15
N GLU A 779 -1.37 46.05 -8.25
CA GLU A 779 -2.03 46.67 -7.08
C GLU A 779 -1.38 46.29 -5.74
N GLY A 780 -0.44 45.34 -5.73
CA GLY A 780 0.16 44.80 -4.50
C GLY A 780 -0.83 44.03 -3.60
N LYS A 781 -2.08 43.85 -4.03
CA LYS A 781 -3.11 43.14 -3.26
C LYS A 781 -2.93 41.63 -3.34
N VAL A 782 -2.94 41.01 -2.17
CA VAL A 782 -2.96 39.56 -1.95
C VAL A 782 -4.42 39.14 -1.80
N TYR A 783 -4.86 38.20 -2.64
CA TYR A 783 -6.18 37.59 -2.52
C TYR A 783 -6.06 36.26 -1.79
N LYS A 784 -6.84 36.11 -0.72
CA LYS A 784 -6.96 34.89 0.08
C LYS A 784 -8.41 34.44 0.12
N ASP A 785 -8.64 33.16 -0.09
CA ASP A 785 -9.96 32.54 -0.12
C ASP A 785 -10.03 31.27 0.73
N ARG A 786 -8.99 30.44 0.62
CA ARG A 786 -8.97 29.10 1.21
C ARG A 786 -8.20 29.06 2.53
N ILE A 787 -8.49 28.03 3.33
CA ILE A 787 -7.93 27.87 4.67
C ILE A 787 -7.63 26.40 4.96
N ALA A 788 -6.60 26.18 5.79
CA ALA A 788 -6.37 24.92 6.50
C ALA A 788 -6.32 25.14 8.01
N VAL A 789 -6.72 24.12 8.76
CA VAL A 789 -6.63 24.04 10.23
C VAL A 789 -5.72 22.87 10.58
N ILE A 790 -4.71 23.13 11.39
CA ILE A 790 -3.77 22.15 11.91
C ILE A 790 -4.01 22.01 13.41
N ALA A 791 -4.25 20.80 13.89
CA ALA A 791 -4.47 20.50 15.30
C ALA A 791 -3.48 19.42 15.76
N LEU A 792 -2.70 19.73 16.81
CA LEU A 792 -1.86 18.77 17.49
C LEU A 792 -2.64 18.16 18.64
N LEU A 793 -2.98 16.88 18.51
CA LEU A 793 -3.75 16.12 19.48
C LEU A 793 -2.83 15.16 20.24
N ARG A 794 -3.13 14.93 21.51
CA ARG A 794 -2.42 13.96 22.35
C ARG A 794 -3.40 12.97 22.94
N SER A 795 -3.10 11.67 22.80
CA SER A 795 -3.91 10.62 23.41
C SER A 795 -3.88 10.78 24.94
N CYS A 796 -5.05 10.78 25.56
CA CYS A 796 -5.19 10.88 27.01
C CYS A 796 -4.58 9.67 27.74
N VAL A 797 -4.63 8.49 27.10
CA VAL A 797 -4.15 7.21 27.66
C VAL A 797 -2.70 6.94 27.25
N ALA A 798 -2.44 6.84 25.94
CA ALA A 798 -1.11 6.46 25.43
C ALA A 798 -0.08 7.61 25.53
N LYS A 799 -0.55 8.85 25.71
CA LYS A 799 0.27 10.07 25.72
C LYS A 799 1.07 10.34 24.45
N GLN A 800 0.81 9.58 23.39
CA GLN A 800 1.33 9.77 22.03
C GLN A 800 0.60 10.93 21.34
N ARG A 801 1.29 11.60 20.42
CA ARG A 801 0.79 12.79 19.71
C ARG A 801 0.45 12.42 18.27
N VAL A 802 -0.57 13.06 17.71
CA VAL A 802 -0.98 12.96 16.30
C VAL A 802 -1.33 14.37 15.82
N CYS A 803 -0.89 14.73 14.62
CA CYS A 803 -1.18 16.02 14.00
C CYS A 803 -2.23 15.83 12.90
N LEU A 804 -3.40 16.42 13.06
CA LEU A 804 -4.47 16.41 12.06
C LEU A 804 -4.47 17.73 11.30
N VAL A 805 -4.58 17.67 9.98
CA VAL A 805 -4.79 18.81 9.11
C VAL A 805 -6.12 18.65 8.39
N SER A 806 -6.98 19.67 8.46
CA SER A 806 -8.21 19.78 7.68
C SER A 806 -8.09 20.94 6.70
N THR A 807 -8.40 20.73 5.43
CA THR A 807 -8.26 21.78 4.40
C THR A 807 -9.31 21.68 3.31
N HIS A 808 -9.59 22.81 2.67
CA HIS A 808 -10.37 22.90 1.44
C HIS A 808 -9.55 23.59 0.34
N LEU A 809 -9.15 22.84 -0.69
CA LEU A 809 -8.35 23.36 -1.80
C LEU A 809 -9.22 24.06 -2.86
N GLN A 810 -8.56 24.61 -3.88
CA GLN A 810 -9.22 25.33 -4.96
C GLN A 810 -10.14 24.42 -5.81
N ARG A 811 -11.38 24.91 -6.04
CA ARG A 811 -12.45 24.27 -6.82
C ARG A 811 -12.07 23.86 -8.25
N ASN A 812 -12.92 23.02 -8.86
CA ASN A 812 -12.83 22.50 -10.23
C ASN A 812 -11.63 21.54 -10.40
N PRO A 813 -11.76 20.28 -9.94
CA PRO A 813 -10.74 19.24 -10.09
C PRO A 813 -10.41 18.91 -11.55
N GLU A 814 -11.33 19.21 -12.47
CA GLU A 814 -11.19 18.92 -13.90
C GLU A 814 -10.44 20.00 -14.69
N ASP A 815 -10.13 21.14 -14.08
CA ASP A 815 -9.35 22.22 -14.71
C ASP A 815 -7.86 22.04 -14.36
N PRO A 816 -7.02 21.51 -15.28
CA PRO A 816 -5.61 21.28 -15.00
C PRO A 816 -4.82 22.58 -14.83
N ALA A 817 -5.33 23.71 -15.34
CA ALA A 817 -4.68 25.02 -15.12
C ALA A 817 -4.72 25.43 -13.63
N GLN A 818 -5.62 24.83 -12.84
CA GLN A 818 -5.71 25.04 -11.39
C GLN A 818 -4.87 24.05 -10.57
N ASP A 819 -4.25 23.02 -11.18
CA ASP A 819 -3.37 22.08 -10.47
C ASP A 819 -2.17 22.81 -9.86
N MET A 820 -1.59 23.79 -10.56
CA MET A 820 -0.48 24.58 -10.03
C MET A 820 -0.90 25.40 -8.81
N LEU A 821 -2.12 25.93 -8.81
CA LEU A 821 -2.69 26.66 -7.68
C LEU A 821 -2.91 25.73 -6.48
N ARG A 822 -3.52 24.55 -6.70
CA ARG A 822 -3.70 23.52 -5.66
C ARG A 822 -2.37 23.03 -5.12
N ALA A 823 -1.39 22.74 -5.97
CA ALA A 823 -0.05 22.33 -5.55
C ALA A 823 0.65 23.42 -4.72
N ARG A 824 0.46 24.70 -5.06
CA ARG A 824 0.95 25.81 -4.22
C ARG A 824 0.21 25.90 -2.88
N GLN A 825 -1.09 25.64 -2.82
CA GLN A 825 -1.84 25.56 -1.56
C GLN A 825 -1.34 24.41 -0.69
N VAL A 826 -1.15 23.22 -1.26
CA VAL A 826 -0.52 22.07 -0.57
C VAL A 826 0.88 22.42 -0.09
N GLY A 827 1.71 23.07 -0.90
CA GLY A 827 3.03 23.56 -0.49
C GLY A 827 2.97 24.54 0.69
N GLN A 828 1.96 25.42 0.75
CA GLN A 828 1.73 26.31 1.89
C GLN A 828 1.33 25.53 3.15
N VAL A 829 0.49 24.49 3.03
CA VAL A 829 0.17 23.58 4.15
C VAL A 829 1.41 22.86 4.66
N LEU A 830 2.22 22.28 3.76
CA LEU A 830 3.44 21.55 4.15
C LEU A 830 4.44 22.47 4.85
N ARG A 831 4.59 23.70 4.37
CA ARG A 831 5.43 24.71 5.03
C ARG A 831 4.89 25.07 6.41
N ALA A 832 3.60 25.38 6.52
CA ALA A 832 3.00 25.72 7.80
C ALA A 832 3.07 24.55 8.80
N LEU A 833 2.95 23.31 8.31
CA LEU A 833 3.12 22.09 9.10
C LEU A 833 4.54 21.98 9.68
N VAL A 834 5.58 22.28 8.89
CA VAL A 834 6.96 22.32 9.40
C VAL A 834 7.09 23.36 10.51
N GLU A 835 6.61 24.58 10.25
CA GLU A 835 6.71 25.71 11.19
C GLU A 835 5.97 25.37 12.49
N PHE A 836 4.74 24.88 12.38
CA PHE A 836 3.90 24.44 13.49
C PHE A 836 4.53 23.30 14.29
N ALA A 837 4.98 22.23 13.62
CA ALA A 837 5.59 21.08 14.27
C ALA A 837 6.93 21.45 14.94
N THR A 838 7.68 22.41 14.38
CA THR A 838 8.93 22.90 14.99
C THR A 838 8.64 23.73 16.24
N GLN A 839 7.71 24.68 16.16
CA GLN A 839 7.32 25.54 17.29
C GLN A 839 6.78 24.74 18.48
N ASN A 840 6.07 23.64 18.20
CA ASN A 840 5.46 22.78 19.23
C ASN A 840 6.31 21.53 19.57
N ASN A 841 7.55 21.46 19.09
CA ASN A 841 8.45 20.30 19.27
C ASN A 841 7.77 18.94 18.97
N ALA A 842 7.04 18.89 17.86
CA ALA A 842 6.16 17.80 17.44
C ALA A 842 6.49 17.28 16.03
N LEU A 843 7.73 17.45 15.56
CA LEU A 843 8.18 16.91 14.26
C LEU A 843 8.19 15.37 14.19
N ASP A 844 8.06 14.70 15.33
CA ASP A 844 7.88 13.26 15.52
C ASP A 844 6.40 12.83 15.53
N ALA A 845 5.45 13.77 15.63
CA ALA A 845 4.03 13.44 15.64
C ALA A 845 3.60 12.98 14.23
N PRO A 846 2.96 11.81 14.08
CA PRO A 846 2.43 11.37 12.80
C PRO A 846 1.39 12.36 12.29
N VAL A 847 1.41 12.62 10.98
CA VAL A 847 0.53 13.59 10.34
C VAL A 847 -0.55 12.87 9.52
N ILE A 848 -1.77 13.39 9.62
CA ILE A 848 -2.92 13.01 8.80
C ILE A 848 -3.53 14.29 8.21
N LEU A 849 -3.51 14.42 6.90
CA LEU A 849 -4.13 15.49 6.12
C LEU A 849 -5.48 15.00 5.58
N THR A 850 -6.52 15.78 5.78
CA THR A 850 -7.90 15.45 5.41
C THR A 850 -8.56 16.63 4.71
N GLY A 851 -9.56 16.35 3.89
CA GLY A 851 -10.55 17.33 3.45
C GLY A 851 -10.89 17.26 1.97
N ASP A 852 -11.56 18.29 1.48
CA ASP A 852 -11.87 18.43 0.04
C ASP A 852 -10.64 18.98 -0.69
N LEU A 853 -9.88 18.03 -1.26
CA LEU A 853 -8.65 18.35 -1.98
C LEU A 853 -8.92 18.77 -3.42
N ASN A 854 -10.17 18.66 -3.90
CA ASN A 854 -10.57 19.02 -5.26
C ASN A 854 -9.57 18.48 -6.31
N CYS A 855 -9.17 17.20 -6.17
CA CYS A 855 -8.18 16.59 -7.05
C CYS A 855 -8.53 15.15 -7.40
N THR A 856 -8.33 14.78 -8.68
CA THR A 856 -8.48 13.39 -9.14
C THR A 856 -7.25 12.54 -8.81
N SER A 857 -6.08 13.16 -8.66
CA SER A 857 -4.83 12.50 -8.31
C SER A 857 -4.01 13.33 -7.33
N PHE A 858 -4.05 12.96 -6.06
CA PHE A 858 -3.27 13.63 -5.02
C PHE A 858 -1.75 13.47 -5.24
N GLY A 859 -1.32 12.34 -5.80
CA GLY A 859 0.10 12.04 -6.04
C GLY A 859 0.80 13.07 -6.94
N ARG A 860 0.11 13.56 -7.97
CA ARG A 860 0.61 14.62 -8.87
C ARG A 860 0.78 15.95 -8.13
N LEU A 861 -0.26 16.38 -7.41
CA LEU A 861 -0.23 17.63 -6.62
C LEU A 861 0.88 17.60 -5.57
N ARG A 862 1.04 16.46 -4.88
CA ARG A 862 2.14 16.24 -3.94
C ARG A 862 3.50 16.39 -4.61
N GLY A 863 3.72 15.77 -5.77
CA GLY A 863 5.01 15.86 -6.48
C GLY A 863 5.40 17.31 -6.82
N VAL A 864 4.44 18.10 -7.29
CA VAL A 864 4.65 19.53 -7.59
C VAL A 864 4.86 20.32 -6.30
N ALA A 865 4.04 20.10 -5.26
CA ALA A 865 4.16 20.76 -3.97
C ALA A 865 5.52 20.49 -3.29
N ASN A 866 6.03 19.26 -3.39
CA ASN A 866 7.35 18.87 -2.90
C ASN A 866 8.44 19.65 -3.62
N THR A 867 8.35 19.76 -4.94
CA THR A 867 9.29 20.53 -5.76
C THR A 867 9.26 22.01 -5.37
N LEU A 868 8.07 22.60 -5.24
CA LEU A 868 7.90 23.99 -4.79
C LEU A 868 8.52 24.24 -3.41
N SER A 869 8.35 23.29 -2.49
CA SER A 869 8.91 23.38 -1.13
C SER A 869 10.44 23.30 -1.14
N LEU A 870 11.03 22.54 -2.09
CA LEU A 870 12.47 22.37 -2.27
C LEU A 870 13.17 23.58 -2.94
N LEU A 871 12.43 24.43 -3.65
CA LEU A 871 13.00 25.61 -4.32
C LEU A 871 13.52 26.67 -3.32
N ASN A 872 13.13 26.59 -2.06
CA ASN A 872 13.54 27.53 -1.02
C ASN A 872 14.61 26.89 -0.13
N ARG A 873 15.89 27.29 -0.29
CA ARG A 873 17.06 26.60 0.27
C ARG A 873 17.15 26.59 1.81
N GLU A 874 16.29 27.34 2.50
CA GLU A 874 16.32 27.50 3.96
C GLU A 874 15.23 26.71 4.71
N VAL A 875 14.38 25.96 4.00
CA VAL A 875 13.21 25.30 4.61
C VAL A 875 13.57 23.88 5.05
N VAL A 876 13.47 23.61 6.35
CA VAL A 876 13.44 22.24 6.89
C VAL A 876 12.17 21.57 6.38
N LEU A 877 12.26 20.38 5.79
CA LEU A 877 11.08 19.68 5.27
C LEU A 877 10.53 18.67 6.27
N HIS A 878 9.21 18.64 6.42
CA HIS A 878 8.52 17.67 7.28
C HIS A 878 8.59 16.29 6.61
N PRO A 879 8.81 15.18 7.36
CA PRO A 879 8.83 13.83 6.77
C PRO A 879 7.58 13.49 5.95
N PHE A 880 6.41 13.96 6.40
CA PHE A 880 5.12 13.86 5.69
C PHE A 880 5.16 14.31 4.22
N THR A 881 6.04 15.25 3.85
CA THR A 881 6.23 15.70 2.45
C THR A 881 6.60 14.54 1.52
N PHE A 882 7.35 13.56 2.04
CA PHE A 882 7.91 12.45 1.25
C PHE A 882 7.23 11.12 1.53
N ASP A 883 6.71 10.97 2.75
CA ASP A 883 6.13 9.75 3.26
C ASP A 883 4.66 9.99 3.57
N CYS A 884 3.85 10.16 2.53
CA CYS A 884 2.40 10.18 2.70
C CYS A 884 1.73 9.23 1.72
N ALA A 885 0.77 8.48 2.24
CA ALA A 885 -0.07 7.55 1.50
C ALA A 885 -1.52 8.01 1.57
N ASP A 886 -2.30 7.62 0.57
CA ASP A 886 -3.71 7.97 0.46
C ASP A 886 -4.56 6.79 0.93
N VAL A 887 -5.64 7.05 1.66
CA VAL A 887 -6.62 6.03 2.04
C VAL A 887 -7.41 5.64 0.79
N PRO A 888 -7.37 4.37 0.34
CA PRO A 888 -8.04 3.96 -0.88
C PRO A 888 -9.55 4.02 -0.69
N THR A 889 -10.20 4.95 -1.39
CA THR A 889 -11.65 5.14 -1.33
C THR A 889 -12.24 5.18 -2.74
N GLY A 890 -13.53 4.85 -2.85
CA GLY A 890 -14.30 4.99 -4.08
C GLY A 890 -14.65 6.45 -4.38
N VAL A 891 -15.76 6.64 -5.10
CA VAL A 891 -16.29 7.97 -5.41
C VAL A 891 -16.83 8.63 -4.13
N THR A 892 -16.46 9.88 -3.89
CA THR A 892 -16.85 10.62 -2.68
C THR A 892 -17.86 11.72 -2.96
N SER A 893 -17.99 12.17 -4.21
CA SER A 893 -19.00 13.14 -4.64
C SER A 893 -19.75 12.59 -5.85
N VAL A 894 -21.06 12.38 -5.68
CA VAL A 894 -21.96 11.84 -6.73
C VAL A 894 -23.16 12.75 -6.89
N THR A 895 -23.20 13.44 -8.00
CA THR A 895 -24.20 14.45 -8.32
C THR A 895 -24.65 14.27 -9.76
N MET A 896 -25.65 15.04 -10.21
CA MET A 896 -26.11 14.97 -11.60
C MET A 896 -25.05 15.32 -12.64
N ALA A 897 -24.03 16.09 -12.26
CA ALA A 897 -23.00 16.60 -13.16
C ALA A 897 -21.61 15.97 -12.93
N ARG A 898 -21.40 15.37 -11.75
CA ARG A 898 -20.08 15.03 -11.24
C ARG A 898 -20.14 13.72 -10.46
N CYS A 899 -19.31 12.77 -10.85
CA CYS A 899 -19.10 11.49 -10.18
C CYS A 899 -17.60 11.28 -10.03
N MET A 900 -17.03 11.68 -8.90
CA MET A 900 -15.57 11.64 -8.68
C MET A 900 -15.16 11.57 -7.21
N ARG A 901 -13.95 11.06 -7.00
CA ARG A 901 -13.25 11.08 -5.72
C ARG A 901 -12.49 12.40 -5.59
N ILE A 902 -12.94 13.27 -4.70
CA ILE A 902 -12.33 14.61 -4.46
C ILE A 902 -12.00 14.86 -3.00
N ASP A 903 -12.60 14.07 -2.11
CA ASP A 903 -12.27 14.00 -0.71
C ASP A 903 -11.19 12.94 -0.48
N ALA A 904 -10.26 13.22 0.43
CA ALA A 904 -9.21 12.28 0.77
C ALA A 904 -8.79 12.36 2.23
N ILE A 905 -8.32 11.22 2.73
CA ILE A 905 -7.53 11.11 3.95
C ILE A 905 -6.13 10.65 3.54
N VAL A 906 -5.14 11.50 3.76
CA VAL A 906 -3.74 11.28 3.44
C VAL A 906 -2.94 11.19 4.73
N TYR A 907 -2.18 10.13 4.94
CA TYR A 907 -1.53 9.84 6.22
C TYR A 907 -0.05 9.49 6.07
N GLN A 908 0.72 9.66 7.14
CA GLN A 908 2.14 9.36 7.15
C GLN A 908 2.43 7.85 7.29
N SER A 909 2.83 7.18 6.21
CA SER A 909 2.82 5.70 6.16
C SER A 909 3.93 4.98 6.94
N GLN A 910 5.07 5.65 7.20
CA GLN A 910 6.13 5.10 8.07
C GLN A 910 5.80 5.19 9.56
N CYS A 911 4.85 6.06 9.93
CA CYS A 911 4.46 6.27 11.32
C CYS A 911 3.09 5.66 11.65
N LEU A 912 2.21 5.54 10.64
CA LEU A 912 0.86 5.01 10.77
C LEU A 912 0.67 3.80 9.85
N GLU A 913 0.04 2.78 10.38
CA GLU A 913 -0.51 1.65 9.63
C GLU A 913 -2.00 1.90 9.45
N LEU A 914 -2.49 1.79 8.20
CA LEU A 914 -3.91 1.76 7.90
C LEU A 914 -4.44 0.36 8.24
N VAL A 915 -5.31 0.27 9.24
CA VAL A 915 -5.85 -0.99 9.75
C VAL A 915 -7.11 -1.39 8.99
N ASP A 916 -8.01 -0.43 8.80
CA ASP A 916 -9.31 -0.65 8.16
C ASP A 916 -9.83 0.64 7.51
N VAL A 917 -10.72 0.49 6.54
CA VAL A 917 -11.42 1.59 5.86
C VAL A 917 -12.89 1.21 5.77
N GLN A 918 -13.77 2.07 6.27
CA GLN A 918 -15.21 1.85 6.15
C GLN A 918 -15.61 1.89 4.68
N GLU A 919 -16.38 0.89 4.25
CA GLU A 919 -16.89 0.82 2.89
C GLU A 919 -17.79 2.02 2.59
N ILE A 920 -17.51 2.70 1.49
CA ILE A 920 -18.31 3.85 1.05
C ILE A 920 -19.59 3.33 0.41
N PRO A 921 -20.77 3.86 0.78
CA PRO A 921 -22.03 3.57 0.11
C PRO A 921 -21.93 3.60 -1.42
N ASP A 922 -22.49 2.60 -2.09
CA ASP A 922 -22.55 2.56 -3.56
C ASP A 922 -23.58 3.57 -4.06
N VAL A 923 -23.14 4.81 -4.28
CA VAL A 923 -23.97 5.90 -4.80
C VAL A 923 -23.84 5.92 -6.33
N SER A 924 -24.91 5.50 -7.01
CA SER A 924 -24.99 5.47 -8.47
C SER A 924 -25.26 6.88 -9.05
N PRO A 925 -24.77 7.21 -10.25
CA PRO A 925 -25.21 8.41 -10.99
C PRO A 925 -26.73 8.46 -11.23
N ALA A 926 -27.44 7.32 -11.14
CA ALA A 926 -28.89 7.23 -11.21
C ALA A 926 -29.59 7.71 -9.92
N GLU A 927 -28.88 7.74 -8.80
CA GLU A 927 -29.35 8.19 -7.48
C GLU A 927 -28.42 9.31 -6.95
N PRO A 928 -28.43 10.50 -7.58
CA PRO A 928 -27.54 11.59 -7.21
C PRO A 928 -27.84 12.07 -5.79
N ILE A 929 -26.79 12.45 -5.06
CA ILE A 929 -26.90 13.04 -3.73
C ILE A 929 -26.79 14.57 -3.82
N PRO A 930 -27.49 15.34 -2.98
CA PRO A 930 -28.12 14.92 -1.73
C PRO A 930 -29.44 14.16 -1.86
N SER A 931 -29.66 13.24 -0.93
CA SER A 931 -30.88 12.48 -0.71
C SER A 931 -31.28 12.50 0.77
N ALA A 932 -32.37 11.82 1.13
CA ALA A 932 -32.74 11.68 2.54
C ALA A 932 -31.71 10.90 3.36
N GLN A 933 -31.03 9.92 2.75
CA GLN A 933 -30.00 9.09 3.38
C GLN A 933 -28.61 9.73 3.32
N GLN A 934 -28.34 10.53 2.29
CA GLN A 934 -27.07 11.22 2.09
C GLN A 934 -27.33 12.73 1.98
N PRO A 935 -27.39 13.46 3.11
CA PRO A 935 -27.78 14.87 3.12
C PRO A 935 -26.72 15.81 2.50
N SER A 936 -25.47 15.38 2.38
CA SER A 936 -24.46 16.14 1.63
C SER A 936 -24.37 15.62 0.18
N ASP A 937 -23.84 16.42 -0.73
CA ASP A 937 -23.38 15.99 -2.07
C ASP A 937 -22.01 15.28 -2.02
N HIS A 938 -21.53 15.03 -0.80
CA HIS A 938 -20.37 14.21 -0.50
C HIS A 938 -20.74 13.06 0.45
N VAL A 939 -20.00 11.96 0.36
CA VAL A 939 -20.09 10.80 1.25
C VAL A 939 -18.91 10.83 2.22
N PRO A 940 -19.10 10.56 3.52
CA PRO A 940 -18.01 10.57 4.49
C PRO A 940 -16.99 9.46 4.24
N ILE A 941 -15.73 9.72 4.61
CA ILE A 941 -14.65 8.74 4.64
C ILE A 941 -14.29 8.44 6.09
N VAL A 942 -14.23 7.16 6.47
CA VAL A 942 -13.77 6.72 7.78
C VAL A 942 -12.61 5.74 7.62
N ALA A 943 -11.51 6.00 8.32
CA ALA A 943 -10.32 5.17 8.31
C ALA A 943 -9.81 4.90 9.73
N GLN A 944 -9.41 3.66 9.99
CA GLN A 944 -8.81 3.25 11.25
C GLN A 944 -7.29 3.17 11.11
N PHE A 945 -6.58 3.81 12.05
CA PHE A 945 -5.13 3.86 12.07
C PHE A 945 -4.56 3.22 13.33
N ARG A 946 -3.35 2.66 13.18
CA ARG A 946 -2.50 2.19 14.27
C ARG A 946 -1.12 2.84 14.16
N THR A 947 -0.61 3.40 15.25
CA THR A 947 0.78 3.92 15.27
C THR A 947 1.77 2.76 15.19
N ARG A 948 2.77 2.84 14.31
CA ARG A 948 3.85 1.85 14.25
C ARG A 948 4.76 1.96 15.48
N SER A 949 5.40 0.86 15.86
CA SER A 949 6.29 0.86 17.02
C SER A 949 7.51 1.78 16.80
N HIS A 950 7.98 2.41 17.88
CA HIS A 950 9.13 3.32 17.82
C HIS A 950 10.39 2.65 17.22
N TYR A 951 10.59 1.35 17.48
CA TYR A 951 11.67 0.55 16.91
C TYR A 951 11.57 0.43 15.37
N HIS A 952 10.36 0.20 14.85
CA HIS A 952 10.10 0.14 13.41
C HIS A 952 10.33 1.50 12.73
N THR A 953 9.90 2.59 13.37
CA THR A 953 10.18 3.96 12.89
C THR A 953 11.67 4.26 12.87
N MET A 954 12.43 3.85 13.90
CA MET A 954 13.89 4.06 13.94
C MET A 954 14.64 3.23 12.88
N GLN A 955 14.24 1.99 12.62
CA GLN A 955 14.82 1.18 11.56
C GLN A 955 14.61 1.80 10.17
N GLN A 956 13.47 2.45 9.93
CA GLN A 956 13.18 3.12 8.66
C GLN A 956 13.86 4.50 8.55
N VAL A 957 13.92 5.30 9.62
CA VAL A 957 14.65 6.58 9.65
C VAL A 957 16.15 6.37 9.45
N ALA A 958 16.73 5.31 10.02
CA ALA A 958 18.13 4.93 9.81
C ALA A 958 18.45 4.54 8.35
N ARG A 959 17.43 4.22 7.54
CA ARG A 959 17.54 3.84 6.12
C ARG A 959 17.28 5.01 5.15
N ALA A 960 16.94 6.20 5.64
CA ALA A 960 16.62 7.36 4.79
C ALA A 960 17.87 8.10 4.25
N PRO A 961 17.80 8.73 3.05
CA PRO A 961 18.95 9.38 2.40
C PRO A 961 19.61 10.47 3.26
N ARG A 962 20.95 10.66 3.12
CA ARG A 962 21.79 11.55 3.95
C ARG A 962 21.29 13.00 4.15
N GLN A 963 20.45 13.56 3.27
CA GLN A 963 19.83 14.87 3.52
C GLN A 963 18.88 14.89 4.73
N TRP A 964 18.24 13.75 5.03
CA TRP A 964 17.43 13.55 6.24
C TRP A 964 18.29 13.45 7.50
N SER A 965 19.51 12.91 7.38
CA SER A 965 20.40 12.69 8.52
C SER A 965 20.78 13.98 9.24
N ARG A 966 20.92 15.12 8.56
CA ARG A 966 21.35 16.36 9.25
C ARG A 966 20.30 16.91 10.22
N ALA A 967 19.00 16.81 9.90
CA ALA A 967 17.93 17.31 10.78
C ALA A 967 17.61 16.34 11.93
N ALA A 968 17.74 15.02 11.70
CA ALA A 968 17.51 13.99 12.71
C ALA A 968 18.72 13.77 13.63
N PHE A 969 19.95 13.89 13.11
CA PHE A 969 21.19 13.68 13.87
C PHE A 969 21.52 14.87 14.79
N LEU A 970 21.12 16.10 14.42
CA LEU A 970 21.27 17.29 15.27
C LEU A 970 20.40 17.30 16.54
N ARG A 971 19.52 16.29 16.75
CA ARG A 971 18.69 16.17 17.96
C ARG A 971 19.21 15.19 19.00
N HIS A 972 20.18 14.35 18.66
CA HIS A 972 20.68 13.34 19.61
C HIS A 972 21.95 13.77 20.35
N GLU A 973 22.53 14.93 20.02
CA GLU A 973 23.67 15.53 20.75
C GLU A 973 23.29 16.72 21.66
N PHE A 974 22.00 17.02 21.88
CA PHE A 974 21.56 18.04 22.84
C PHE A 974 20.54 17.53 23.85
#